data_AF-A0A972QU28-F1
#
_entry.id   AF-A0A972QU28-F1
#
_cell.length_a   1.000
_cell.length_b   1.000
_cell.length_c   1.000
_cell.angle_alpha   90.00
_cell.angle_beta   90.00
_cell.angle_gamma   90.00
#
_symmetry.space_group_name_H-M   'P 1'
#
loop_
_entity.id
_entity.type
_entity.pdbx_description
1 polymer ?
#
loop_
_entity_poly.entity_id
_entity_poly.type
_entity_poly.pdbx_seq_one_letter_code
_entity_poly.pdbx_strand_id
1 'polypeptide(L)'
;MKYIADLHTHSHFSRATSKALNPENLSLWAQKKGITVIGTGDFTHPGWVSELQEKLVEAEEGFYKLRPDLQKKVDSQVPYSCLAPSRFLLSGEISCIYKKNGKTRKIHNLVLMPNLASVIRLNERLGRIGNISSDGRPILGLDSRDLLEITLEASERSFFIPAHIWTPWFSVFGSKSGFNTLEECFEDLTGYIHALETGLSSDPPMNRLISFLDNYLLVSNSDAHSPSKLGREANLFDTKLDYTHMIQAMTKGHGFIGTIEFFPEEGKYHMDGHRKCGIRLQPAETDKYQGICPVCKKSLTVGVLNRIRELSDRDAPRLSKDFFSLIPLSEVLSELLSCGAATKKVMFLYERLLSELGAELKILLDVPVIDIETVGGPVLAEAVDRMRRGQVIFEAGFDGEYGIIRLFQESEKQATAGQMALFEKEMVKSSRQPDSAPHKIKVKERKREMRAQDPVLLIDPILDPLNPEQRLAVLYQGGHLLVVAGPGTGKTMTLTHRIAQLIREGIAAPEHILALTFTRKTAREMGHRISSLLKDSARKQVWVATFHGFCLEILRKDGHRIGLPPDFAVCSEWDAKNLAQEILVEYGAGRRSIREFLKNLSVMKIASVLGLEEDICEREFSPLFDKYQHRLKNLGMIDLDDMEVMALSLLRNHPSVLRRHAEQLPWIFVDEYQDTNPIQVELLKTLINGGRGNICAIGDPDQAIYGFRGADVENFYRFTEDFPGAKEIVLKRNYRSTKFILKGSGAIMGKAEPLQCESSGGVPISIAPCQTESEEAEMIVEQIERLIGGTSYFSLDSGRVASHEGEVSVGFGDIGVLYRLNAQGDALKKAVDRAGIPVVRSGESPLVGRYPVNILWRFLQTIQYPDNAYYRKIYEAFLADGTIRRKEAIDEFHAEIPLSEIIDQAVAFHELECSSEESVEALLRLKHLAVDFKGDMGVFLDSLSLERGIDHAVLVGDRVALMSIHAAKGLEWPIVFITGCEDKLIPCSLFGNRDEKEERRLFYVGMTRARSQLILSHVNRRALNGRVIHMSPSPFLDEIPKDLLSSLERSWKPKKRPHKQLDLFKW
;
A
#
# COMPACT_ATOMS: atom_id res chain seq x y z
N MET A 1 -36.24 -26.05 -6.50
CA MET A 1 -36.85 -25.66 -5.22
C MET A 1 -36.73 -24.16 -5.14
N LYS A 2 -37.82 -23.44 -4.88
CA LYS A 2 -37.78 -21.98 -4.75
C LYS A 2 -37.21 -21.55 -3.40
N TYR A 3 -36.24 -20.64 -3.40
CA TYR A 3 -35.68 -20.07 -2.17
C TYR A 3 -35.10 -18.67 -2.39
N ILE A 4 -34.97 -17.91 -1.29
CA ILE A 4 -34.43 -16.55 -1.25
C ILE A 4 -33.00 -16.59 -0.70
N ALA A 5 -32.09 -15.86 -1.33
CA ALA A 5 -30.70 -15.77 -0.90
C ALA A 5 -30.20 -14.32 -0.82
N ASP A 6 -29.52 -13.98 0.27
CA ASP A 6 -28.87 -12.69 0.50
C ASP A 6 -27.37 -12.94 0.75
N LEU A 7 -26.53 -12.66 -0.25
CA LEU A 7 -25.16 -13.17 -0.34
C LEU A 7 -24.12 -12.17 0.16
N HIS A 8 -24.49 -10.91 0.39
CA HIS A 8 -23.57 -9.85 0.81
C HIS A 8 -23.96 -9.34 2.20
N THR A 9 -23.20 -9.80 3.20
CA THR A 9 -23.36 -9.43 4.60
C THR A 9 -22.00 -9.14 5.22
N HIS A 10 -22.01 -8.54 6.41
CA HIS A 10 -20.80 -8.34 7.21
C HIS A 10 -20.86 -9.10 8.53
N SER A 11 -19.71 -9.19 9.19
CA SER A 11 -19.50 -9.73 10.52
C SER A 11 -19.29 -8.61 11.54
N HIS A 12 -19.27 -8.99 12.82
CA HIS A 12 -18.89 -8.09 13.91
C HIS A 12 -17.40 -7.71 13.94
N PHE A 13 -16.56 -8.31 13.07
CA PHE A 13 -15.16 -7.94 12.87
C PHE A 13 -14.98 -6.78 11.87
N SER A 14 -16.01 -6.47 11.07
CA SER A 14 -15.98 -5.31 10.19
C SER A 14 -16.21 -3.99 10.93
N ARG A 15 -15.60 -2.91 10.44
CA ARG A 15 -15.84 -1.57 11.00
C ARG A 15 -17.25 -1.08 10.72
N ALA A 16 -17.76 -0.25 11.64
CA ALA A 16 -19.08 0.40 11.55
C ALA A 16 -20.26 -0.59 11.43
N THR A 17 -20.09 -1.82 11.90
CA THR A 17 -21.14 -2.85 11.91
C THR A 17 -21.63 -3.16 13.32
N SER A 18 -22.80 -3.82 13.41
CA SER A 18 -23.35 -4.26 14.69
C SER A 18 -22.57 -5.45 15.26
N LYS A 19 -22.29 -5.42 16.57
CA LYS A 19 -21.77 -6.59 17.31
C LYS A 19 -22.69 -7.82 17.26
N ALA A 20 -23.96 -7.62 16.88
CA ALA A 20 -24.92 -8.69 16.71
C ALA A 20 -24.78 -9.42 15.36
N LEU A 21 -23.86 -9.04 14.47
CA LEU A 21 -23.56 -9.81 13.25
C LEU A 21 -22.68 -11.02 13.57
N ASN A 22 -23.27 -11.98 14.28
CA ASN A 22 -22.71 -13.30 14.55
C ASN A 22 -23.62 -14.39 13.95
N PRO A 23 -23.14 -15.64 13.78
CA PRO A 23 -23.89 -16.66 13.04
C PRO A 23 -25.28 -16.93 13.65
N GLU A 24 -25.41 -16.89 14.97
CA GLU A 24 -26.68 -17.13 15.67
C GLU A 24 -27.75 -16.09 15.33
N ASN A 25 -27.40 -14.80 15.40
CA ASN A 25 -28.32 -13.72 15.08
C ASN A 25 -28.60 -13.62 13.58
N LEU A 26 -27.62 -13.94 12.73
CA LEU A 26 -27.83 -14.02 11.28
C LEU A 26 -28.87 -15.11 10.95
N SER A 27 -28.78 -16.31 11.55
CA SER A 27 -29.78 -17.37 11.39
C SER A 27 -31.16 -16.94 11.93
N LEU A 28 -31.21 -16.32 13.12
CA LEU A 28 -32.45 -15.81 13.72
C LEU A 28 -33.19 -14.84 12.78
N TRP A 29 -32.46 -13.85 12.26
CA TRP A 29 -33.05 -12.85 11.37
C TRP A 29 -33.36 -13.41 9.99
N ALA A 30 -32.54 -14.30 9.44
CA ALA A 30 -32.84 -14.98 8.19
C ALA A 30 -34.19 -15.73 8.26
N GLN A 31 -34.46 -16.46 9.35
CA GLN A 31 -35.75 -17.13 9.55
C GLN A 31 -36.91 -16.13 9.65
N LYS A 32 -36.76 -15.05 10.43
CA LYS A 32 -37.79 -14.00 10.55
C LYS A 32 -38.08 -13.30 9.22
N LYS A 33 -37.03 -13.06 8.42
CA LYS A 33 -37.14 -12.45 7.09
C LYS A 33 -37.68 -13.42 6.05
N GLY A 34 -37.45 -14.73 6.20
CA GLY A 34 -37.79 -15.75 5.21
C GLY A 34 -36.67 -16.02 4.20
N ILE A 35 -35.42 -15.71 4.57
CA ILE A 35 -34.23 -15.94 3.75
C ILE A 35 -33.71 -17.35 4.04
N THR A 36 -33.50 -18.13 2.98
CA THR A 36 -33.03 -19.53 3.12
C THR A 36 -31.52 -19.61 3.09
N VAL A 37 -30.84 -18.84 2.23
CA VAL A 37 -29.37 -18.84 2.13
C VAL A 37 -28.84 -17.44 2.45
N ILE A 38 -27.92 -17.34 3.40
CA ILE A 38 -27.27 -16.08 3.77
C ILE A 38 -25.76 -16.17 3.61
N GLY A 39 -25.15 -15.09 3.15
CA GLY A 39 -23.72 -14.92 3.22
C GLY A 39 -23.24 -14.92 4.68
N THR A 40 -22.09 -15.55 4.96
CA THR A 40 -21.40 -15.39 6.24
C THR A 40 -20.80 -14.00 6.43
N GLY A 41 -20.44 -13.33 5.34
CA GLY A 41 -19.65 -12.10 5.36
C GLY A 41 -18.20 -12.33 5.81
N ASP A 42 -17.31 -11.42 5.43
CA ASP A 42 -15.96 -11.20 5.99
C ASP A 42 -15.09 -12.45 6.24
N PHE A 43 -15.20 -13.53 5.44
CA PHE A 43 -14.40 -14.74 5.67
C PHE A 43 -12.88 -14.50 5.55
N THR A 44 -12.45 -13.31 5.14
CA THR A 44 -11.05 -12.92 5.11
C THR A 44 -10.43 -12.72 6.48
N HIS A 45 -11.23 -12.41 7.51
CA HIS A 45 -10.71 -12.16 8.85
C HIS A 45 -10.40 -13.47 9.60
N PRO A 46 -9.14 -13.73 10.02
CA PRO A 46 -8.78 -15.01 10.64
C PRO A 46 -9.60 -15.37 11.88
N GLY A 47 -9.86 -14.37 12.76
CA GLY A 47 -10.69 -14.57 13.94
C GLY A 47 -12.16 -14.90 13.62
N TRP A 48 -12.67 -14.44 12.48
CA TRP A 48 -14.02 -14.76 12.04
C TRP A 48 -14.07 -16.17 11.44
N VAL A 49 -13.07 -16.56 10.65
CA VAL A 49 -12.95 -17.94 10.14
C VAL A 49 -12.92 -18.95 11.28
N SER A 50 -12.17 -18.68 12.36
CA SER A 50 -12.18 -19.55 13.54
C SER A 50 -13.56 -19.65 14.19
N GLU A 51 -14.29 -18.54 14.29
CA GLU A 51 -15.66 -18.55 14.83
C GLU A 51 -16.64 -19.32 13.91
N LEU A 52 -16.51 -19.18 12.59
CA LEU A 52 -17.29 -19.96 11.62
C LEU A 52 -16.99 -21.45 11.74
N GLN A 53 -15.72 -21.85 11.86
CA GLN A 53 -15.31 -23.25 12.07
C GLN A 53 -15.86 -23.83 13.38
N GLU A 54 -15.93 -23.03 14.43
CA GLU A 54 -16.48 -23.47 15.71
C GLU A 54 -18.00 -23.67 15.66
N LYS A 55 -18.72 -22.75 15.01
CA LYS A 55 -20.19 -22.63 15.11
C LYS A 55 -20.95 -23.27 13.95
N LEU A 56 -20.31 -23.51 12.81
CA LEU A 56 -20.95 -24.02 11.61
C LEU A 56 -20.54 -25.47 11.31
N VAL A 57 -21.48 -26.23 10.74
CA VAL A 57 -21.27 -27.57 10.20
C VAL A 57 -21.84 -27.64 8.79
N GLU A 58 -21.24 -28.45 7.93
CA GLU A 58 -21.73 -28.65 6.57
C GLU A 58 -23.14 -29.27 6.58
N ALA A 59 -24.01 -28.80 5.69
CA ALA A 59 -25.41 -29.23 5.58
C ALA A 59 -25.67 -29.89 4.23
N GLU A 60 -25.37 -29.16 3.16
CA GLU A 60 -25.35 -29.61 1.78
C GLU A 60 -24.00 -29.21 1.17
N GLU A 61 -23.68 -29.69 -0.03
CA GLU A 61 -22.40 -29.38 -0.67
C GLU A 61 -22.16 -27.87 -0.76
N GLY A 62 -21.17 -27.38 -0.01
CA GLY A 62 -20.78 -25.96 0.06
C GLY A 62 -21.73 -25.04 0.83
N PHE A 63 -22.79 -25.57 1.45
CA PHE A 63 -23.67 -24.84 2.36
C PHE A 63 -23.52 -25.33 3.80
N TYR A 64 -23.57 -24.40 4.72
CA TYR A 64 -23.35 -24.65 6.14
C TYR A 64 -24.61 -24.34 6.96
N LYS A 65 -24.72 -24.90 8.15
CA LYS A 65 -25.76 -24.59 9.14
C LYS A 65 -25.14 -24.45 10.51
N LEU A 66 -25.85 -23.80 11.43
CA LEU A 66 -25.42 -23.76 12.83
C LEU A 66 -25.31 -25.17 13.40
N ARG A 67 -24.37 -25.37 14.32
CA ARG A 67 -24.34 -26.60 15.12
C ARG A 67 -25.72 -26.85 15.77
N PRO A 68 -26.15 -28.12 15.91
CA PRO A 68 -27.47 -28.46 16.41
C PRO A 68 -27.83 -27.86 17.79
N ASP A 69 -26.85 -27.68 18.67
CA ASP A 69 -27.03 -27.06 19.99
C ASP A 69 -27.33 -25.56 19.91
N LEU A 70 -26.67 -24.85 18.99
CA LEU A 70 -26.89 -23.43 18.73
C LEU A 70 -28.19 -23.20 17.96
N GLN A 71 -28.48 -24.03 16.95
CA GLN A 71 -29.71 -23.93 16.16
C GLN A 71 -30.95 -24.06 17.05
N LYS A 72 -30.98 -25.01 17.99
CA LYS A 72 -32.11 -25.16 18.94
C LYS A 72 -32.38 -23.91 19.78
N LYS A 73 -31.32 -23.19 20.18
CA LYS A 73 -31.44 -21.92 20.94
C LYS A 73 -31.95 -20.76 20.08
N VAL A 74 -31.61 -20.77 18.79
CA VAL A 74 -32.12 -19.79 17.83
C VAL A 74 -33.59 -20.07 17.55
N ASP A 75 -33.95 -21.32 17.26
CA ASP A 75 -35.32 -21.73 16.93
C ASP A 75 -36.30 -21.43 18.08
N SER A 76 -35.86 -21.49 19.35
CA SER A 76 -36.71 -21.13 20.49
C SER A 76 -37.03 -19.63 20.59
N GLN A 77 -36.38 -18.78 19.80
CA GLN A 77 -36.58 -17.32 19.74
C GLN A 77 -37.30 -16.88 18.46
N VAL A 78 -37.52 -17.80 17.51
CA VAL A 78 -38.19 -17.56 16.24
C VAL A 78 -39.69 -17.88 16.41
N PRO A 79 -40.61 -17.04 15.90
CA PRO A 79 -42.03 -17.40 15.84
C PRO A 79 -42.24 -18.73 15.11
N TYR A 80 -43.11 -19.61 15.62
CA TYR A 80 -43.31 -20.95 15.06
C TYR A 80 -43.65 -20.94 13.55
N SER A 81 -44.43 -19.96 13.11
CA SER A 81 -44.80 -19.70 11.72
C SER A 81 -43.63 -19.35 10.79
N CYS A 82 -42.49 -18.94 11.35
CA CYS A 82 -41.28 -18.53 10.63
C CYS A 82 -40.17 -19.59 10.68
N LEU A 83 -40.37 -20.68 11.42
CA LEU A 83 -39.37 -21.74 11.55
C LEU A 83 -39.09 -22.35 10.17
N ALA A 84 -37.87 -22.16 9.69
CA ALA A 84 -37.42 -22.64 8.41
C ALA A 84 -35.92 -22.94 8.44
N PRO A 85 -35.44 -23.89 7.62
CA PRO A 85 -34.01 -24.14 7.53
C PRO A 85 -33.27 -22.92 6.97
N SER A 86 -32.32 -22.36 7.73
CA SER A 86 -31.36 -21.36 7.24
C SER A 86 -30.03 -22.04 6.87
N ARG A 87 -29.40 -21.58 5.79
CA ARG A 87 -28.08 -22.00 5.32
C ARG A 87 -27.13 -20.84 5.20
N PHE A 88 -25.86 -21.09 5.45
CA PHE A 88 -24.76 -20.16 5.30
C PHE A 88 -23.94 -20.51 4.07
N LEU A 89 -23.58 -19.49 3.30
CA LEU A 89 -22.62 -19.57 2.22
C LEU A 89 -21.41 -18.70 2.57
N LEU A 90 -20.21 -19.26 2.43
CA LEU A 90 -18.96 -18.55 2.68
C LEU A 90 -18.83 -17.40 1.67
N SER A 91 -18.97 -16.17 2.17
CA SER A 91 -18.88 -14.93 1.40
C SER A 91 -17.99 -13.91 2.11
N GLY A 92 -17.31 -13.06 1.34
CA GLY A 92 -16.41 -12.05 1.87
C GLY A 92 -16.24 -10.91 0.88
N GLU A 93 -16.35 -9.68 1.38
CA GLU A 93 -16.09 -8.47 0.61
C GLU A 93 -14.62 -8.04 0.78
N ILE A 94 -13.93 -7.77 -0.33
CA ILE A 94 -12.55 -7.29 -0.34
C ILE A 94 -12.51 -5.95 -1.04
N SER A 95 -11.91 -4.94 -0.38
CA SER A 95 -11.74 -3.61 -0.94
C SER A 95 -10.37 -3.48 -1.62
N CYS A 96 -10.37 -3.32 -2.94
CA CYS A 96 -9.19 -3.09 -3.75
C CYS A 96 -9.01 -1.58 -3.99
N ILE A 97 -7.91 -1.00 -3.53
CA ILE A 97 -7.55 0.40 -3.80
C ILE A 97 -6.17 0.44 -4.43
N TYR A 98 -6.10 0.82 -5.70
CA TYR A 98 -4.86 0.72 -6.50
C TYR A 98 -4.86 1.73 -7.65
N LYS A 99 -3.70 1.99 -8.25
CA LYS A 99 -3.59 2.83 -9.45
C LYS A 99 -3.68 2.00 -10.73
N LYS A 100 -4.56 2.41 -11.65
CA LYS A 100 -4.66 1.86 -13.01
C LYS A 100 -5.14 2.93 -13.99
N ASN A 101 -4.52 2.99 -15.18
CA ASN A 101 -4.84 3.96 -16.23
C ASN A 101 -4.81 5.44 -15.75
N GLY A 102 -3.83 5.78 -14.91
CA GLY A 102 -3.62 7.14 -14.40
C GLY A 102 -4.60 7.60 -13.30
N LYS A 103 -5.48 6.71 -12.82
CA LYS A 103 -6.45 6.99 -11.74
C LYS A 103 -6.34 5.97 -10.61
N THR A 104 -6.73 6.39 -9.42
CA THR A 104 -6.87 5.57 -8.22
C THR A 104 -8.25 4.93 -8.28
N ARG A 105 -8.26 3.62 -8.47
CA ARG A 105 -9.43 2.77 -8.53
C ARG A 105 -9.74 2.31 -7.13
N LYS A 106 -11.01 2.31 -6.77
CA LYS A 106 -11.50 1.76 -5.50
C LYS A 106 -12.69 0.90 -5.82
N ILE A 107 -12.53 -0.40 -5.69
CA ILE A 107 -13.52 -1.38 -6.12
C ILE A 107 -13.67 -2.38 -5.00
N HIS A 108 -14.91 -2.67 -4.66
CA HIS A 108 -15.19 -3.78 -3.77
C HIS A 108 -15.60 -5.00 -4.59
N ASN A 109 -15.15 -6.15 -4.15
CA ASN A 109 -15.45 -7.42 -4.80
C ASN A 109 -15.96 -8.40 -3.76
N LEU A 110 -17.12 -8.99 -4.03
CA LEU A 110 -17.71 -10.06 -3.26
C LEU A 110 -17.23 -11.39 -3.82
N VAL A 111 -16.59 -12.19 -2.96
CA VAL A 111 -16.12 -13.52 -3.30
C VAL A 111 -16.99 -14.55 -2.60
N LEU A 112 -17.41 -15.58 -3.32
CA LEU A 112 -18.17 -16.71 -2.81
C LEU A 112 -17.33 -17.98 -2.89
N MET A 113 -17.12 -18.66 -1.76
CA MET A 113 -16.23 -19.82 -1.68
C MET A 113 -16.99 -21.13 -1.48
N PRO A 114 -16.56 -22.23 -2.14
CA PRO A 114 -17.25 -23.51 -2.06
C PRO A 114 -17.03 -24.23 -0.73
N ASN A 115 -15.93 -23.95 -0.02
CA ASN A 115 -15.60 -24.60 1.25
C ASN A 115 -14.54 -23.82 2.05
N LEU A 116 -14.46 -24.13 3.34
CA LEU A 116 -13.51 -23.52 4.28
C LEU A 116 -12.04 -23.75 3.89
N ALA A 117 -11.69 -24.88 3.27
CA ALA A 117 -10.31 -25.12 2.83
C ALA A 117 -9.87 -24.13 1.75
N SER A 118 -10.77 -23.74 0.86
CA SER A 118 -10.51 -22.73 -0.18
C SER A 118 -10.41 -21.32 0.41
N VAL A 119 -11.23 -21.01 1.41
CA VAL A 119 -11.11 -19.78 2.21
C VAL A 119 -9.74 -19.66 2.87
N ILE A 120 -9.25 -20.75 3.50
CA ILE A 120 -7.94 -20.75 4.17
C ILE A 120 -6.82 -20.49 3.15
N ARG A 121 -6.81 -21.19 2.00
CA ARG A 121 -5.82 -20.95 0.94
C ARG A 121 -5.83 -19.51 0.43
N LEU A 122 -7.02 -18.94 0.20
CA LEU A 122 -7.15 -17.54 -0.22
C LEU A 122 -6.59 -16.60 0.85
N ASN A 123 -6.98 -16.78 2.11
CA ASN A 123 -6.51 -15.93 3.21
C ASN A 123 -5.01 -16.02 3.44
N GLU A 124 -4.40 -17.20 3.29
CA GLU A 124 -2.95 -17.35 3.35
C GLU A 124 -2.24 -16.55 2.24
N ARG A 125 -2.82 -16.47 1.05
CA ARG A 125 -2.28 -15.68 -0.06
C ARG A 125 -2.51 -14.19 0.15
N LEU A 126 -3.71 -13.78 0.56
CA LEU A 126 -4.05 -12.37 0.81
C LEU A 126 -3.29 -11.81 2.01
N GLY A 127 -3.07 -12.59 3.06
CA GLY A 127 -2.26 -12.20 4.22
C GLY A 127 -0.82 -11.86 3.87
N ARG A 128 -0.25 -12.49 2.82
CA ARG A 128 1.08 -12.14 2.28
C ARG A 128 1.09 -10.80 1.52
N ILE A 129 -0.07 -10.34 1.07
CA ILE A 129 -0.23 -9.12 0.27
C ILE A 129 -0.64 -7.95 1.15
N GLY A 130 -1.50 -8.13 2.14
CA GLY A 130 -1.95 -7.03 2.98
C GLY A 130 -2.59 -7.49 4.28
N ASN A 131 -2.95 -6.50 5.09
CA ASN A 131 -3.52 -6.75 6.41
C ASN A 131 -4.98 -7.21 6.30
N ILE A 132 -5.22 -8.47 6.63
CA ILE A 132 -6.56 -9.10 6.68
C ILE A 132 -7.11 -9.26 8.11
N SER A 133 -6.37 -8.83 9.13
CA SER A 133 -6.69 -9.06 10.55
C SER A 133 -7.18 -7.81 11.29
N SER A 134 -7.12 -6.63 10.68
CA SER A 134 -7.54 -5.37 11.29
C SER A 134 -9.00 -4.99 11.04
N ASP A 135 -9.61 -5.56 10.01
CA ASP A 135 -10.99 -5.28 9.57
C ASP A 135 -11.53 -6.55 8.89
N GLY A 136 -12.83 -6.81 9.07
CA GLY A 136 -13.55 -7.90 8.38
C GLY A 136 -13.51 -7.76 6.86
N ARG A 137 -13.56 -6.51 6.39
CA ARG A 137 -13.36 -6.11 5.00
C ARG A 137 -11.96 -5.53 4.80
N PRO A 138 -10.98 -6.34 4.38
CA PRO A 138 -9.61 -5.86 4.19
C PRO A 138 -9.53 -4.85 3.04
N ILE A 139 -8.64 -3.87 3.21
CA ILE A 139 -8.23 -2.95 2.15
C ILE A 139 -6.89 -3.43 1.62
N LEU A 140 -6.86 -3.80 0.34
CA LEU A 140 -5.67 -4.29 -0.33
C LEU A 140 -5.25 -3.33 -1.44
N GLY A 141 -3.95 -3.08 -1.52
CA GLY A 141 -3.30 -2.34 -2.60
C GLY A 141 -3.27 -3.10 -3.94
N LEU A 142 -4.22 -3.97 -4.20
CA LEU A 142 -4.14 -5.00 -5.25
C LEU A 142 -5.11 -4.69 -6.38
N ASP A 143 -4.68 -4.90 -7.63
CA ASP A 143 -5.56 -4.82 -8.80
C ASP A 143 -6.71 -5.85 -8.68
N SER A 144 -7.92 -5.48 -9.09
CA SER A 144 -9.07 -6.38 -9.05
C SER A 144 -8.90 -7.56 -10.01
N ARG A 145 -8.17 -7.41 -11.11
CA ARG A 145 -7.76 -8.51 -12.00
C ARG A 145 -6.88 -9.52 -11.26
N ASP A 146 -5.89 -9.05 -10.52
CA ASP A 146 -4.98 -9.93 -9.75
C ASP A 146 -5.70 -10.59 -8.57
N LEU A 147 -6.65 -9.90 -7.94
CA LEU A 147 -7.50 -10.50 -6.91
C LEU A 147 -8.34 -11.66 -7.49
N LEU A 148 -8.90 -11.48 -8.69
CA LEU A 148 -9.65 -12.52 -9.38
C LEU A 148 -8.75 -13.72 -9.71
N GLU A 149 -7.54 -13.49 -10.23
CA GLU A 149 -6.55 -14.54 -10.48
C GLU A 149 -6.25 -15.35 -9.21
N ILE A 150 -5.90 -14.66 -8.11
CA ILE A 150 -5.63 -15.29 -6.81
C ILE A 150 -6.84 -16.08 -6.29
N THR A 151 -8.05 -15.58 -6.53
CA THR A 151 -9.30 -16.25 -6.13
C THR A 151 -9.51 -17.54 -6.91
N LEU A 152 -9.25 -17.52 -8.23
CA LEU A 152 -9.33 -18.69 -9.10
C LEU A 152 -8.23 -19.72 -8.78
N GLU A 153 -7.01 -19.27 -8.48
CA GLU A 153 -5.91 -20.13 -8.01
C GLU A 153 -6.26 -20.81 -6.67
N ALA A 154 -6.92 -20.11 -5.76
CA ALA A 154 -7.35 -20.68 -4.49
C ALA A 154 -8.43 -21.75 -4.70
N SER A 155 -9.35 -21.54 -5.64
CA SER A 155 -10.27 -22.56 -6.13
C SER A 155 -10.89 -22.17 -7.47
N GLU A 156 -10.79 -23.04 -8.48
CA GLU A 156 -11.48 -22.88 -9.77
C GLU A 156 -13.01 -22.86 -9.64
N ARG A 157 -13.55 -23.37 -8.52
CA ARG A 157 -14.98 -23.36 -8.21
C ARG A 157 -15.45 -22.08 -7.51
N SER A 158 -14.54 -21.15 -7.19
CA SER A 158 -14.89 -19.87 -6.59
C SER A 158 -15.77 -19.04 -7.54
N PHE A 159 -16.58 -18.13 -6.97
CA PHE A 159 -17.41 -17.24 -7.75
C PHE A 159 -17.17 -15.79 -7.34
N PHE A 160 -16.90 -14.94 -8.31
CA PHE A 160 -16.43 -13.58 -8.11
C PHE A 160 -17.44 -12.59 -8.65
N ILE A 161 -17.86 -11.65 -7.80
CA ILE A 161 -18.90 -10.66 -8.11
C ILE A 161 -18.34 -9.28 -7.79
N PRO A 162 -18.13 -8.41 -8.79
CA PRO A 162 -17.95 -6.98 -8.54
C PRO A 162 -19.14 -6.44 -7.73
N ALA A 163 -18.86 -5.95 -6.52
CA ALA A 163 -19.89 -5.56 -5.55
C ALA A 163 -20.34 -4.11 -5.79
N HIS A 164 -21.62 -3.83 -5.50
CA HIS A 164 -22.29 -2.52 -5.63
C HIS A 164 -21.68 -1.66 -6.75
N ILE A 165 -21.82 -2.13 -7.99
CA ILE A 165 -21.14 -1.60 -9.18
C ILE A 165 -21.46 -0.12 -9.48
N TRP A 166 -22.40 0.46 -8.71
CA TRP A 166 -22.78 1.87 -8.74
C TRP A 166 -22.63 2.57 -7.40
N THR A 167 -21.54 3.31 -7.23
CA THR A 167 -21.41 4.44 -6.30
C THR A 167 -20.33 5.40 -6.80
N PRO A 168 -20.33 6.69 -6.41
CA PRO A 168 -19.34 7.63 -6.93
C PRO A 168 -17.89 7.20 -6.68
N TRP A 169 -17.59 6.59 -5.53
CA TRP A 169 -16.21 6.40 -5.05
C TRP A 169 -15.74 4.96 -4.91
N PHE A 170 -16.60 3.97 -4.67
CA PHE A 170 -16.17 2.58 -4.36
C PHE A 170 -16.93 1.59 -5.23
N SER A 171 -16.76 1.69 -6.55
CA SER A 171 -17.46 0.80 -7.48
C SER A 171 -16.77 0.74 -8.84
N VAL A 172 -17.05 -0.33 -9.60
CA VAL A 172 -16.48 -0.51 -10.94
C VAL A 172 -16.92 0.59 -11.90
N PHE A 173 -18.14 1.10 -11.83
CA PHE A 173 -18.63 2.13 -12.77
C PHE A 173 -18.84 3.51 -12.15
N GLY A 174 -18.28 3.75 -10.97
CA GLY A 174 -18.40 4.99 -10.22
C GLY A 174 -17.93 6.23 -10.97
N SER A 175 -18.61 7.36 -10.73
CA SER A 175 -18.34 8.64 -11.40
C SER A 175 -16.98 9.28 -11.05
N LYS A 176 -16.32 8.86 -9.96
CA LYS A 176 -14.99 9.36 -9.55
C LYS A 176 -13.87 8.36 -9.80
N SER A 177 -14.02 7.13 -9.29
CA SER A 177 -12.96 6.10 -9.29
C SER A 177 -13.18 4.98 -10.32
N GLY A 178 -14.37 4.89 -10.93
CA GLY A 178 -14.77 3.78 -11.78
C GLY A 178 -14.26 3.83 -13.22
N PHE A 179 -14.32 2.69 -13.87
CA PHE A 179 -14.09 2.43 -15.28
C PHE A 179 -15.35 2.72 -16.11
N ASN A 180 -15.19 2.67 -17.43
CA ASN A 180 -16.33 2.74 -18.36
C ASN A 180 -16.77 1.35 -18.84
N THR A 181 -15.91 0.34 -18.70
CA THR A 181 -16.15 -1.05 -19.12
C THR A 181 -15.53 -2.04 -18.12
N LEU A 182 -15.95 -3.30 -18.16
CA LEU A 182 -15.36 -4.35 -17.30
C LEU A 182 -14.00 -4.81 -17.81
N GLU A 183 -13.77 -4.75 -19.12
CA GLU A 183 -12.51 -5.08 -19.78
C GLU A 183 -11.36 -4.19 -19.32
N GLU A 184 -11.62 -2.91 -19.03
CA GLU A 184 -10.60 -2.03 -18.44
C GLU A 184 -10.22 -2.44 -17.01
N CYS A 185 -11.11 -3.11 -16.29
CA CYS A 185 -10.91 -3.54 -14.91
C CYS A 185 -10.21 -4.91 -14.85
N PHE A 186 -10.79 -5.92 -15.49
CA PHE A 186 -10.40 -7.33 -15.38
C PHE A 186 -9.58 -7.86 -16.55
N GLU A 187 -9.43 -7.10 -17.64
CA GLU A 187 -8.58 -7.42 -18.79
C GLU A 187 -8.82 -8.83 -19.36
N ASP A 188 -7.79 -9.68 -19.35
CA ASP A 188 -7.82 -11.06 -19.84
C ASP A 188 -8.79 -11.96 -19.05
N LEU A 189 -9.10 -11.59 -17.81
CA LEU A 189 -9.97 -12.37 -16.92
C LEU A 189 -11.43 -11.90 -16.92
N THR A 190 -11.82 -10.91 -17.73
CA THR A 190 -13.21 -10.45 -17.82
C THR A 190 -14.19 -11.58 -18.15
N GLY A 191 -13.77 -12.61 -18.89
CA GLY A 191 -14.58 -13.77 -19.23
C GLY A 191 -15.01 -14.65 -18.04
N TYR A 192 -14.37 -14.49 -16.88
CA TYR A 192 -14.73 -15.20 -15.63
C TYR A 192 -15.77 -14.45 -14.78
N ILE A 193 -16.12 -13.22 -15.15
CA ILE A 193 -17.18 -12.46 -14.49
C ILE A 193 -18.52 -12.83 -15.12
N HIS A 194 -19.45 -13.31 -14.31
CA HIS A 194 -20.78 -13.74 -14.78
C HIS A 194 -21.93 -12.99 -14.11
N ALA A 195 -21.69 -12.41 -12.93
CA ALA A 195 -22.69 -11.67 -12.19
C ALA A 195 -22.13 -10.34 -11.66
N LEU A 196 -23.00 -9.35 -11.51
CA LEU A 196 -22.69 -8.01 -11.01
C LEU A 196 -23.71 -7.62 -9.95
N GLU A 197 -23.26 -7.09 -8.82
CA GLU A 197 -24.15 -6.62 -7.76
C GLU A 197 -24.50 -5.14 -7.97
N THR A 198 -25.78 -4.83 -8.13
CA THR A 198 -26.26 -3.47 -8.46
C THR A 198 -26.06 -2.47 -7.31
N GLY A 199 -26.35 -2.91 -6.08
CA GLY A 199 -26.29 -2.09 -4.87
C GLY A 199 -27.49 -1.13 -4.72
N LEU A 200 -27.60 -0.55 -3.52
CA LEU A 200 -28.80 0.14 -2.99
C LEU A 200 -29.23 1.45 -3.67
N SER A 201 -28.63 1.84 -4.80
CA SER A 201 -28.93 3.12 -5.49
C SER A 201 -29.28 2.93 -6.96
N SER A 202 -29.39 1.68 -7.42
CA SER A 202 -29.82 1.33 -8.78
C SER A 202 -30.64 0.05 -8.76
N ASP A 203 -31.46 -0.14 -9.78
CA ASP A 203 -32.28 -1.33 -9.96
C ASP A 203 -32.08 -1.96 -11.36
N PRO A 204 -32.68 -3.12 -11.66
CA PRO A 204 -32.55 -3.76 -12.96
C PRO A 204 -33.04 -2.87 -14.13
N PRO A 205 -34.18 -2.17 -14.08
CA PRO A 205 -34.57 -1.21 -15.11
C PRO A 205 -33.48 -0.18 -15.44
N MET A 206 -32.89 0.48 -14.44
CA MET A 206 -31.82 1.46 -14.66
C MET A 206 -30.61 0.82 -15.36
N ASN A 207 -30.18 -0.35 -14.89
CA ASN A 207 -29.02 -1.07 -15.43
C ASN A 207 -29.23 -1.56 -16.87
N ARG A 208 -30.45 -1.97 -17.22
CA ARG A 208 -30.79 -2.53 -18.54
C ARG A 208 -30.98 -1.49 -19.66
N LEU A 209 -30.71 -0.22 -19.35
CA LEU A 209 -30.48 0.84 -20.34
C LEU A 209 -29.08 0.77 -20.98
N ILE A 210 -28.17 -0.05 -20.43
CA ILE A 210 -26.79 -0.18 -20.87
C ILE A 210 -26.59 -1.56 -21.51
N SER A 211 -26.37 -1.60 -22.83
CA SER A 211 -26.37 -2.86 -23.59
C SER A 211 -25.28 -3.84 -23.20
N PHE A 212 -24.07 -3.38 -22.85
CA PHE A 212 -22.97 -4.28 -22.52
C PHE A 212 -23.22 -5.06 -21.21
N LEU A 213 -24.08 -4.53 -20.33
CA LEU A 213 -24.48 -5.22 -19.10
C LEU A 213 -25.41 -6.41 -19.37
N ASP A 214 -26.05 -6.49 -20.56
CA ASP A 214 -26.95 -7.60 -20.94
C ASP A 214 -26.29 -8.98 -20.83
N ASN A 215 -24.96 -9.04 -20.99
CA ASN A 215 -24.19 -10.28 -20.92
C ASN A 215 -23.96 -10.79 -19.50
N TYR A 216 -24.28 -9.98 -18.48
CA TYR A 216 -24.08 -10.29 -17.08
C TYR A 216 -25.40 -10.44 -16.34
N LEU A 217 -25.43 -11.38 -15.40
CA LEU A 217 -26.54 -11.51 -14.48
C LEU A 217 -26.46 -10.39 -13.43
N LEU A 218 -27.59 -9.74 -13.15
CA LEU A 218 -27.65 -8.76 -12.07
C LEU A 218 -28.12 -9.48 -10.81
N VAL A 219 -27.33 -9.35 -9.74
CA VAL A 219 -27.68 -9.82 -8.40
C VAL A 219 -27.89 -8.62 -7.48
N SER A 220 -28.71 -8.82 -6.44
CA SER A 220 -29.06 -7.78 -5.48
C SER A 220 -28.89 -8.33 -4.07
N ASN A 221 -28.16 -7.62 -3.21
CA ASN A 221 -27.81 -8.11 -1.88
C ASN A 221 -27.82 -6.97 -0.86
N SER A 222 -28.16 -7.30 0.39
CA SER A 222 -28.48 -6.27 1.37
C SER A 222 -27.30 -5.41 1.82
N ASP A 223 -26.04 -5.83 1.68
CA ASP A 223 -24.89 -5.16 2.31
C ASP A 223 -25.19 -4.88 3.81
N ALA A 224 -25.58 -5.96 4.52
CA ALA A 224 -26.14 -5.86 5.86
C ALA A 224 -25.09 -5.52 6.92
N HIS A 225 -25.13 -4.26 7.39
CA HIS A 225 -24.34 -3.78 8.53
C HIS A 225 -25.01 -4.05 9.90
N SER A 226 -26.19 -4.66 9.91
CA SER A 226 -26.88 -5.16 11.11
C SER A 226 -27.87 -6.28 10.75
N PRO A 227 -28.12 -7.26 11.63
CA PRO A 227 -29.00 -8.40 11.30
C PRO A 227 -30.40 -8.01 10.82
N SER A 228 -30.98 -6.93 11.35
CA SER A 228 -32.32 -6.45 10.95
C SER A 228 -32.41 -5.92 9.53
N LYS A 229 -31.27 -5.61 8.89
CA LYS A 229 -31.18 -5.11 7.51
C LYS A 229 -31.10 -6.22 6.46
N LEU A 230 -30.99 -7.47 6.87
CA LEU A 230 -31.04 -8.61 5.96
C LEU A 230 -32.32 -8.60 5.13
N GLY A 231 -32.22 -8.97 3.86
CA GLY A 231 -33.35 -9.14 2.96
C GLY A 231 -34.01 -7.84 2.48
N ARG A 232 -33.41 -6.66 2.73
CA ARG A 232 -33.81 -5.41 2.04
C ARG A 232 -33.47 -5.46 0.54
N GLU A 233 -32.49 -6.27 0.19
CA GLU A 233 -32.17 -6.73 -1.16
C GLU A 233 -31.84 -8.22 -1.07
N ALA A 234 -32.26 -8.99 -2.07
CA ALA A 234 -32.02 -10.43 -2.13
C ALA A 234 -32.24 -11.00 -3.53
N ASN A 235 -31.90 -12.28 -3.70
CA ASN A 235 -31.97 -13.01 -4.96
C ASN A 235 -32.96 -14.18 -4.86
N LEU A 236 -33.70 -14.44 -5.94
CA LEU A 236 -34.69 -15.51 -6.02
C LEU A 236 -34.17 -16.66 -6.89
N PHE A 237 -34.10 -17.86 -6.32
CA PHE A 237 -33.62 -19.06 -6.99
C PHE A 237 -34.71 -20.11 -7.09
N ASP A 238 -34.68 -20.92 -8.17
CA ASP A 238 -35.38 -22.19 -8.31
C ASP A 238 -34.41 -23.28 -8.78
N THR A 239 -33.63 -23.79 -7.84
CA THR A 239 -32.61 -24.80 -8.08
C THR A 239 -32.60 -25.84 -6.97
N LYS A 240 -31.68 -26.81 -7.04
CA LYS A 240 -31.33 -27.60 -5.86
C LYS A 240 -30.59 -26.70 -4.86
N LEU A 241 -30.84 -26.93 -3.57
CA LEU A 241 -30.24 -26.17 -2.48
C LEU A 241 -28.81 -26.66 -2.19
N ASP A 242 -27.88 -26.31 -3.08
CA ASP A 242 -26.44 -26.54 -2.91
C ASP A 242 -25.63 -25.45 -3.65
N TYR A 243 -24.34 -25.34 -3.32
CA TYR A 243 -23.44 -24.34 -3.90
C TYR A 243 -23.38 -24.45 -5.43
N THR A 244 -23.20 -25.67 -5.94
CA THR A 244 -22.96 -25.93 -7.36
C THR A 244 -24.13 -25.45 -8.24
N HIS A 245 -25.36 -25.79 -7.87
CA HIS A 245 -26.53 -25.38 -8.66
C HIS A 245 -26.82 -23.89 -8.53
N MET A 246 -26.54 -23.28 -7.37
CA MET A 246 -26.67 -21.83 -7.19
C MET A 246 -25.70 -21.06 -8.08
N ILE A 247 -24.42 -21.46 -8.11
CA ILE A 247 -23.40 -20.86 -8.99
C ILE A 247 -23.73 -21.09 -10.46
N GLN A 248 -24.18 -22.29 -10.84
CA GLN A 248 -24.62 -22.57 -12.21
C GLN A 248 -25.80 -21.69 -12.64
N ALA A 249 -26.75 -21.43 -11.73
CA ALA A 249 -27.84 -20.50 -12.01
C ALA A 249 -27.36 -19.07 -12.18
N MET A 250 -26.38 -18.64 -11.39
CA MET A 250 -25.78 -17.30 -11.57
C MET A 250 -24.92 -17.18 -12.83
N THR A 251 -24.33 -18.28 -13.29
CA THR A 251 -23.47 -18.32 -14.48
C THR A 251 -24.27 -18.43 -15.77
N LYS A 252 -25.29 -19.29 -15.81
CA LYS A 252 -26.06 -19.62 -17.02
C LYS A 252 -27.43 -18.94 -17.07
N GLY A 253 -27.88 -18.33 -15.96
CA GLY A 253 -29.20 -17.71 -15.82
C GLY A 253 -30.37 -18.69 -15.65
N HIS A 254 -30.19 -20.00 -15.85
CA HIS A 254 -31.24 -21.00 -15.63
C HIS A 254 -31.41 -21.31 -14.14
N GLY A 255 -32.63 -21.16 -13.60
CA GLY A 255 -32.90 -21.32 -12.18
C GLY A 255 -32.69 -20.05 -11.35
N PHE A 256 -32.21 -18.94 -11.94
CA PHE A 256 -32.30 -17.61 -11.33
C PHE A 256 -33.60 -16.95 -11.78
N ILE A 257 -34.50 -16.64 -10.86
CA ILE A 257 -35.84 -16.11 -11.16
C ILE A 257 -35.80 -14.59 -11.30
N GLY A 258 -35.15 -13.92 -10.36
CA GLY A 258 -35.22 -12.48 -10.22
C GLY A 258 -34.61 -11.97 -8.93
N THR A 259 -34.81 -10.69 -8.65
CA THR A 259 -34.27 -10.02 -7.46
C THR A 259 -35.35 -9.33 -6.64
N ILE A 260 -35.08 -9.17 -5.35
CA ILE A 260 -35.79 -8.26 -4.45
C ILE A 260 -34.90 -7.04 -4.33
N GLU A 261 -35.46 -5.87 -4.63
CA GLU A 261 -34.72 -4.62 -4.74
C GLU A 261 -35.15 -3.63 -3.66
N PHE A 262 -34.18 -2.86 -3.20
CA PHE A 262 -34.42 -1.63 -2.47
C PHE A 262 -34.88 -0.56 -3.46
N PHE A 263 -35.76 0.36 -3.06
CA PHE A 263 -36.12 1.48 -3.93
C PHE A 263 -34.86 2.34 -4.17
N PRO A 264 -34.39 2.48 -5.41
CA PRO A 264 -33.12 3.12 -5.69
C PRO A 264 -33.12 4.59 -5.25
N GLU A 265 -34.27 5.26 -5.25
CA GLU A 265 -34.45 6.63 -4.77
C GLU A 265 -34.14 6.79 -3.28
N GLU A 266 -34.33 5.76 -2.46
CA GLU A 266 -33.92 5.79 -1.05
C GLU A 266 -32.39 5.72 -0.91
N GLY A 267 -31.70 5.24 -1.94
CA GLY A 267 -30.25 5.15 -2.02
C GLY A 267 -29.53 6.48 -1.78
N LYS A 268 -28.46 6.42 -0.97
CA LYS A 268 -27.67 7.59 -0.54
C LYS A 268 -27.10 8.47 -1.67
N TYR A 269 -26.88 7.86 -2.83
CA TYR A 269 -26.18 8.49 -3.96
C TYR A 269 -27.01 8.43 -5.24
N HIS A 270 -28.33 8.29 -5.14
CA HIS A 270 -29.19 8.16 -6.31
C HIS A 270 -29.15 9.40 -7.20
N MET A 271 -29.45 10.58 -6.63
CA MET A 271 -29.43 11.86 -7.35
C MET A 271 -28.10 12.61 -7.20
N ASP A 272 -27.85 13.54 -8.14
CA ASP A 272 -26.75 14.49 -8.01
C ASP A 272 -27.03 15.46 -6.87
N GLY A 273 -25.99 15.86 -6.15
CA GLY A 273 -26.21 16.85 -5.10
C GLY A 273 -24.99 17.38 -4.37
N HIS A 274 -25.28 18.28 -3.44
CA HIS A 274 -24.32 18.89 -2.52
C HIS A 274 -24.99 19.08 -1.16
N ARG A 275 -24.73 18.12 -0.26
CA ARG A 275 -25.35 17.99 1.07
C ARG A 275 -25.29 19.28 1.86
N LYS A 276 -24.11 19.91 1.92
CA LYS A 276 -23.89 21.13 2.71
C LYS A 276 -24.75 22.32 2.28
N CYS A 277 -25.28 22.32 1.06
CA CYS A 277 -26.19 23.36 0.57
C CYS A 277 -27.64 22.86 0.42
N GLY A 278 -27.94 21.59 0.74
CA GLY A 278 -29.25 20.99 0.52
C GLY A 278 -29.67 20.95 -0.95
N ILE A 279 -28.72 20.98 -1.89
CA ILE A 279 -29.03 20.94 -3.32
C ILE A 279 -29.09 19.49 -3.80
N ARG A 280 -30.21 19.14 -4.43
CA ARG A 280 -30.48 17.87 -5.09
C ARG A 280 -30.98 18.16 -6.50
N LEU A 281 -30.36 17.57 -7.52
CA LEU A 281 -30.63 17.88 -8.93
C LEU A 281 -30.81 16.61 -9.76
N GLN A 282 -31.77 16.64 -10.67
CA GLN A 282 -31.91 15.62 -11.71
C GLN A 282 -30.76 15.75 -12.72
N PRO A 283 -30.38 14.68 -13.44
CA PRO A 283 -29.28 14.74 -14.42
C PRO A 283 -29.41 15.90 -15.43
N ALA A 284 -30.62 16.14 -15.94
CA ALA A 284 -30.88 17.23 -16.88
C ALA A 284 -30.76 18.64 -16.25
N GLU A 285 -30.88 18.76 -14.93
CA GLU A 285 -30.65 20.00 -14.20
C GLU A 285 -29.17 20.21 -13.89
N THR A 286 -28.46 19.13 -13.54
CA THR A 286 -27.01 19.13 -13.38
C THR A 286 -26.28 19.58 -14.64
N ASP A 287 -26.74 19.13 -15.82
CA ASP A 287 -26.24 19.58 -17.12
C ASP A 287 -26.37 21.11 -17.28
N LYS A 288 -27.50 21.69 -16.85
CA LYS A 288 -27.75 23.15 -16.91
C LYS A 288 -26.81 23.94 -16.02
N TYR A 289 -26.42 23.38 -14.87
CA TYR A 289 -25.46 23.99 -13.95
C TYR A 289 -24.01 23.54 -14.19
N GLN A 290 -23.74 22.80 -15.27
CA GLN A 290 -22.41 22.30 -15.64
C GLN A 290 -21.72 21.51 -14.51
N GLY A 291 -22.48 20.74 -13.74
CA GLY A 291 -21.94 19.96 -12.62
C GLY A 291 -21.49 20.80 -11.42
N ILE A 292 -21.90 22.07 -11.32
CA ILE A 292 -21.52 23.00 -10.24
C ILE A 292 -22.73 23.34 -9.38
N CYS A 293 -22.54 23.39 -8.06
CA CYS A 293 -23.57 23.78 -7.12
C CYS A 293 -24.00 25.24 -7.35
N PRO A 294 -25.30 25.52 -7.52
CA PRO A 294 -25.80 26.87 -7.77
C PRO A 294 -25.54 27.83 -6.61
N VAL A 295 -25.46 27.31 -5.37
CA VAL A 295 -25.30 28.06 -4.12
C VAL A 295 -23.84 28.40 -3.83
N CYS A 296 -22.98 27.39 -3.68
CA CYS A 296 -21.60 27.59 -3.22
C CYS A 296 -20.56 27.61 -4.34
N LYS A 297 -20.95 27.35 -5.61
CA LYS A 297 -20.08 27.26 -6.79
C LYS A 297 -18.99 26.17 -6.73
N LYS A 298 -19.07 25.23 -5.79
CA LYS A 298 -18.24 24.01 -5.77
C LYS A 298 -18.87 22.93 -6.66
N SER A 299 -18.08 21.97 -7.12
CA SER A 299 -18.58 20.83 -7.90
C SER A 299 -19.68 20.05 -7.16
N LEU A 300 -20.58 19.41 -7.89
CA LEU A 300 -21.58 18.50 -7.33
C LEU A 300 -21.00 17.08 -7.19
N THR A 301 -21.54 16.30 -6.26
CA THR A 301 -21.37 14.85 -6.26
C THR A 301 -22.32 14.29 -7.32
N VAL A 302 -21.76 13.68 -8.37
CA VAL A 302 -22.53 13.05 -9.45
C VAL A 302 -23.05 11.71 -8.97
N GLY A 303 -24.37 11.59 -8.87
CA GLY A 303 -25.10 10.42 -8.41
C GLY A 303 -25.20 9.31 -9.45
N VAL A 304 -25.73 8.18 -9.01
CA VAL A 304 -25.86 6.94 -9.77
C VAL A 304 -26.77 7.12 -10.98
N LEU A 305 -27.90 7.81 -10.83
CA LEU A 305 -28.84 8.05 -11.94
C LEU A 305 -28.17 8.80 -13.10
N ASN A 306 -27.35 9.80 -12.81
CA ASN A 306 -26.64 10.55 -13.85
C ASN A 306 -25.55 9.70 -14.50
N ARG A 307 -24.77 8.96 -13.70
CA ARG A 307 -23.71 8.07 -14.22
C ARG A 307 -24.27 6.95 -15.11
N ILE A 308 -25.40 6.36 -14.75
CA ILE A 308 -26.09 5.38 -15.59
C ILE A 308 -26.58 6.03 -16.89
N ARG A 309 -27.19 7.22 -16.83
CA ARG A 309 -27.59 7.97 -18.04
C ARG A 309 -26.40 8.26 -18.97
N GLU A 310 -25.23 8.57 -18.42
CA GLU A 310 -24.01 8.83 -19.19
C GLU A 310 -23.55 7.60 -19.98
N LEU A 311 -23.67 6.40 -19.39
CA LEU A 311 -23.27 5.12 -20.01
C LEU A 311 -24.39 4.43 -20.79
N SER A 312 -25.62 4.91 -20.67
CA SER A 312 -26.80 4.34 -21.33
C SER A 312 -26.73 4.54 -22.84
N ASP A 313 -27.05 3.49 -23.60
CA ASP A 313 -27.11 3.50 -25.05
C ASP A 313 -28.52 3.19 -25.59
N ARG A 314 -29.52 3.20 -24.70
CA ARG A 314 -30.93 2.93 -24.98
C ARG A 314 -31.84 3.87 -24.21
N ASP A 315 -33.01 4.15 -24.78
CA ASP A 315 -34.07 4.94 -24.13
C ASP A 315 -35.04 4.09 -23.30
N ALA A 316 -35.05 2.77 -23.49
CA ALA A 316 -35.95 1.84 -22.81
C ALA A 316 -35.21 0.58 -22.34
N PRO A 317 -35.50 0.06 -21.13
CA PRO A 317 -34.76 -1.05 -20.56
C PRO A 317 -35.15 -2.40 -21.17
N ARG A 318 -34.17 -3.30 -21.29
CA ARG A 318 -34.39 -4.70 -21.72
C ARG A 318 -34.31 -5.66 -20.53
N LEU A 319 -35.44 -5.91 -19.88
CA LEU A 319 -35.52 -6.84 -18.76
C LEU A 319 -35.51 -8.30 -19.24
N SER A 320 -34.73 -9.15 -18.57
CA SER A 320 -34.64 -10.59 -18.83
C SER A 320 -35.08 -11.45 -17.64
N LYS A 321 -35.28 -10.83 -16.47
CA LYS A 321 -35.65 -11.44 -15.19
C LYS A 321 -36.63 -10.53 -14.47
N ASP A 322 -37.43 -11.11 -13.58
CA ASP A 322 -38.36 -10.37 -12.74
C ASP A 322 -37.60 -9.64 -11.62
N PHE A 323 -38.19 -8.57 -11.09
CA PHE A 323 -37.68 -7.88 -9.92
C PHE A 323 -38.85 -7.33 -9.08
N PHE A 324 -38.63 -7.16 -7.78
CA PHE A 324 -39.65 -6.69 -6.84
C PHE A 324 -39.07 -5.63 -5.90
N SER A 325 -39.53 -4.38 -6.01
CA SER A 325 -39.11 -3.30 -5.13
C SER A 325 -39.90 -3.31 -3.82
N LEU A 326 -39.23 -3.43 -2.68
CA LEU A 326 -39.87 -3.57 -1.38
C LEU A 326 -39.40 -2.52 -0.36
N ILE A 327 -40.29 -2.19 0.57
CA ILE A 327 -40.00 -1.45 1.79
C ILE A 327 -40.05 -2.46 2.95
N PRO A 328 -39.03 -2.54 3.82
CA PRO A 328 -39.05 -3.45 4.96
C PRO A 328 -40.31 -3.27 5.82
N LEU A 329 -40.88 -4.37 6.33
CA LEU A 329 -42.15 -4.34 7.06
C LEU A 329 -42.07 -3.44 8.30
N SER A 330 -40.92 -3.40 8.97
CA SER A 330 -40.69 -2.49 10.09
C SER A 330 -40.76 -1.01 9.69
N GLU A 331 -40.33 -0.66 8.49
CA GLU A 331 -40.40 0.71 7.96
C GLU A 331 -41.83 1.07 7.52
N VAL A 332 -42.57 0.12 6.92
CA VAL A 332 -44.00 0.30 6.65
C VAL A 332 -44.77 0.56 7.96
N LEU A 333 -44.53 -0.25 9.00
CA LEU A 333 -45.16 -0.07 10.31
C LEU A 333 -44.72 1.23 11.01
N SER A 334 -43.45 1.61 10.87
CA SER A 334 -42.90 2.89 11.34
C SER A 334 -43.66 4.07 10.74
N GLU A 335 -43.91 4.03 9.42
CA GLU A 335 -44.68 5.04 8.71
C GLU A 335 -46.12 5.12 9.23
N LEU A 336 -46.79 3.98 9.38
CA LEU A 336 -48.19 3.91 9.83
C LEU A 336 -48.38 4.39 11.26
N LEU A 337 -47.42 4.10 12.15
CA LEU A 337 -47.50 4.45 13.56
C LEU A 337 -46.87 5.81 13.88
N SER A 338 -46.25 6.47 12.90
CA SER A 338 -45.56 7.75 13.05
C SER A 338 -44.51 7.74 14.17
N CYS A 339 -43.78 6.64 14.29
CA CYS A 339 -42.69 6.46 15.25
C CYS A 339 -41.60 5.57 14.66
N GLY A 340 -40.36 5.64 15.17
CA GLY A 340 -39.24 4.94 14.53
C GLY A 340 -39.39 3.41 14.48
N ALA A 341 -38.82 2.79 13.43
CA ALA A 341 -38.90 1.36 13.15
C ALA A 341 -38.37 0.46 14.29
N ALA A 342 -37.41 0.94 15.09
CA ALA A 342 -36.85 0.18 16.22
C ALA A 342 -37.66 0.32 17.53
N THR A 343 -38.80 1.03 17.53
CA THR A 343 -39.57 1.23 18.76
C THR A 343 -40.25 -0.06 19.22
N LYS A 344 -40.45 -0.20 20.54
CA LYS A 344 -41.15 -1.37 21.11
C LYS A 344 -42.55 -1.58 20.52
N LYS A 345 -43.24 -0.51 20.16
CA LYS A 345 -44.58 -0.54 19.55
C LYS A 345 -44.54 -1.18 18.15
N VAL A 346 -43.62 -0.71 17.29
CA VAL A 346 -43.42 -1.29 15.95
C VAL A 346 -42.98 -2.74 16.06
N MET A 347 -41.96 -3.04 16.88
CA MET A 347 -41.45 -4.39 17.03
C MET A 347 -42.49 -5.37 17.59
N PHE A 348 -43.35 -4.94 18.51
CA PHE A 348 -44.45 -5.78 19.00
C PHE A 348 -45.43 -6.17 17.88
N LEU A 349 -45.83 -5.20 17.05
CA LEU A 349 -46.73 -5.46 15.92
C LEU A 349 -46.04 -6.29 14.83
N TYR A 350 -44.76 -6.04 14.58
CA TYR A 350 -43.93 -6.83 13.68
C TYR A 350 -43.91 -8.31 14.11
N GLU A 351 -43.57 -8.61 15.36
CA GLU A 351 -43.55 -10.00 15.88
C GLU A 351 -44.94 -10.65 15.87
N ARG A 352 -46.01 -9.87 16.09
CA ARG A 352 -47.40 -10.37 15.98
C ARG A 352 -47.71 -10.79 14.55
N LEU A 353 -47.42 -9.93 13.57
CA LEU A 353 -47.64 -10.22 12.15
C LEU A 353 -46.84 -11.44 11.71
N LEU A 354 -45.58 -11.55 12.15
CA LEU A 354 -44.77 -12.73 11.88
C LEU A 354 -45.41 -14.00 12.42
N SER A 355 -45.88 -13.96 13.67
CA SER A 355 -46.48 -15.11 14.35
C SER A 355 -47.75 -15.62 13.65
N GLU A 356 -48.56 -14.73 13.06
CA GLU A 356 -49.85 -15.08 12.45
C GLU A 356 -49.76 -15.31 10.93
N LEU A 357 -48.95 -14.53 10.20
CA LEU A 357 -48.89 -14.56 8.74
C LEU A 357 -47.62 -15.24 8.19
N GLY A 358 -46.60 -15.46 9.03
CA GLY A 358 -45.31 -16.06 8.65
C GLY A 358 -44.22 -15.03 8.40
N ALA A 359 -43.13 -15.46 7.76
CA ALA A 359 -41.92 -14.64 7.60
C ALA A 359 -42.14 -13.35 6.78
N GLU A 360 -41.33 -12.31 7.03
CA GLU A 360 -41.53 -10.96 6.48
C GLU A 360 -41.66 -10.92 4.95
N LEU A 361 -40.70 -11.50 4.23
CA LEU A 361 -40.71 -11.46 2.76
C LEU A 361 -41.92 -12.20 2.18
N LYS A 362 -42.39 -13.25 2.87
CA LYS A 362 -43.63 -13.93 2.50
C LYS A 362 -44.84 -13.01 2.67
N ILE A 363 -44.91 -12.26 3.78
CA ILE A 363 -45.96 -11.25 3.99
C ILE A 363 -45.93 -10.20 2.88
N LEU A 364 -44.75 -9.68 2.56
CA LEU A 364 -44.59 -8.58 1.60
C LEU A 364 -44.82 -9.02 0.15
N LEU A 365 -44.53 -10.27 -0.22
CA LEU A 365 -44.62 -10.74 -1.61
C LEU A 365 -45.83 -11.64 -1.88
N ASP A 366 -46.07 -12.63 -1.02
CA ASP A 366 -46.92 -13.78 -1.37
C ASP A 366 -48.28 -13.79 -0.66
N VAL A 367 -48.35 -13.29 0.59
CA VAL A 367 -49.59 -13.35 1.38
C VAL A 367 -50.68 -12.51 0.71
N PRO A 368 -51.89 -13.06 0.49
CA PRO A 368 -53.02 -12.31 -0.06
C PRO A 368 -53.37 -11.08 0.78
N VAL A 369 -53.70 -9.97 0.11
CA VAL A 369 -54.00 -8.68 0.78
C VAL A 369 -55.15 -8.81 1.79
N ILE A 370 -56.14 -9.67 1.52
CA ILE A 370 -57.28 -9.95 2.41
C ILE A 370 -56.85 -10.60 3.74
N ASP A 371 -55.81 -11.44 3.73
CA ASP A 371 -55.29 -12.09 4.93
C ASP A 371 -54.47 -11.07 5.75
N ILE A 372 -53.74 -10.18 5.08
CA ILE A 372 -53.03 -9.06 5.72
C ILE A 372 -54.04 -8.10 6.36
N GLU A 373 -55.16 -7.82 5.70
CA GLU A 373 -56.23 -6.96 6.22
C GLU A 373 -56.84 -7.54 7.51
N THR A 374 -57.06 -8.85 7.54
CA THR A 374 -57.65 -9.55 8.68
C THR A 374 -56.80 -9.43 9.95
N VAL A 375 -55.47 -9.52 9.83
CA VAL A 375 -54.55 -9.52 10.98
C VAL A 375 -53.94 -8.13 11.27
N GLY A 376 -53.57 -7.41 10.22
CA GLY A 376 -52.85 -6.13 10.25
C GLY A 376 -53.75 -4.90 10.11
N GLY A 377 -55.01 -5.09 9.72
CA GLY A 377 -55.96 -4.02 9.45
C GLY A 377 -55.89 -3.50 8.00
N PRO A 378 -56.93 -2.75 7.57
CA PRO A 378 -57.09 -2.32 6.17
C PRO A 378 -55.98 -1.36 5.72
N VAL A 379 -55.44 -0.55 6.63
CA VAL A 379 -54.39 0.42 6.30
C VAL A 379 -53.07 -0.27 5.96
N LEU A 380 -52.70 -1.34 6.69
CA LEU A 380 -51.50 -2.11 6.37
C LEU A 380 -51.67 -2.90 5.07
N ALA A 381 -52.85 -3.47 4.84
CA ALA A 381 -53.17 -4.18 3.61
C ALA A 381 -53.05 -3.26 2.37
N GLU A 382 -53.63 -2.06 2.45
CA GLU A 382 -53.49 -1.03 1.41
C GLU A 382 -52.04 -0.60 1.23
N ALA A 383 -51.28 -0.42 2.32
CA ALA A 383 -49.86 -0.07 2.26
C ALA A 383 -49.05 -1.10 1.46
N VAL A 384 -49.25 -2.39 1.76
CA VAL A 384 -48.58 -3.50 1.07
C VAL A 384 -49.04 -3.59 -0.40
N ASP A 385 -50.33 -3.40 -0.69
CA ASP A 385 -50.84 -3.41 -2.07
C ASP A 385 -50.29 -2.25 -2.91
N ARG A 386 -50.25 -1.02 -2.37
CA ARG A 386 -49.61 0.13 -3.02
C ARG A 386 -48.14 -0.13 -3.33
N MET A 387 -47.39 -0.66 -2.35
CA MET A 387 -45.99 -1.05 -2.54
C MET A 387 -45.82 -2.09 -3.65
N ARG A 388 -46.62 -3.17 -3.64
CA ARG A 388 -46.60 -4.21 -4.69
C ARG A 388 -46.91 -3.67 -6.09
N ARG A 389 -47.69 -2.59 -6.19
CA ARG A 389 -48.02 -1.89 -7.44
C ARG A 389 -47.00 -0.80 -7.82
N GLY A 390 -45.94 -0.60 -7.02
CA GLY A 390 -44.95 0.47 -7.22
C GLY A 390 -45.51 1.87 -6.99
N GLN A 391 -46.64 2.02 -6.30
CA GLN A 391 -47.28 3.29 -6.02
C GLN A 391 -46.69 3.92 -4.76
N VAL A 392 -45.49 4.47 -4.89
CA VAL A 392 -44.75 5.11 -3.79
C VAL A 392 -44.52 6.60 -4.05
N ILE A 393 -44.40 7.36 -2.97
CA ILE A 393 -44.01 8.77 -2.97
C ILE A 393 -42.60 8.83 -2.43
N PHE A 394 -41.70 9.55 -3.09
CA PHE A 394 -40.31 9.59 -2.67
C PHE A 394 -39.72 11.00 -2.66
N GLU A 395 -38.74 11.16 -1.77
CA GLU A 395 -37.75 12.21 -1.80
C GLU A 395 -36.39 11.54 -1.94
N ALA A 396 -35.79 11.61 -3.13
CA ALA A 396 -34.60 10.83 -3.41
C ALA A 396 -33.36 11.27 -2.61
N GLY A 397 -32.51 10.31 -2.28
CA GLY A 397 -31.22 10.51 -1.61
C GLY A 397 -30.17 11.14 -2.52
N PHE A 398 -29.20 11.81 -1.89
CA PHE A 398 -28.11 12.51 -2.57
C PHE A 398 -26.91 12.74 -1.64
N ASP A 399 -25.71 12.78 -2.20
CA ASP A 399 -24.45 13.13 -1.50
C ASP A 399 -24.33 12.47 -0.10
N GLY A 400 -24.68 11.18 -0.03
CA GLY A 400 -24.55 10.30 1.13
C GLY A 400 -25.76 10.26 2.07
N GLU A 401 -26.78 11.08 1.83
CA GLU A 401 -28.02 11.09 2.62
C GLU A 401 -29.03 10.13 1.99
N TYR A 402 -29.61 9.24 2.81
CA TYR A 402 -30.69 8.37 2.35
C TYR A 402 -31.90 9.22 1.95
N GLY A 403 -32.57 8.78 0.89
CA GLY A 403 -33.88 9.28 0.53
C GLY A 403 -34.96 8.80 1.51
N ILE A 404 -36.19 9.21 1.24
CA ILE A 404 -37.35 8.82 2.04
C ILE A 404 -38.41 8.30 1.07
N ILE A 405 -38.86 7.06 1.28
CA ILE A 405 -40.02 6.47 0.59
C ILE A 405 -41.22 6.50 1.53
N ARG A 406 -42.39 6.86 1.00
CA ARG A 406 -43.67 6.94 1.73
C ARG A 406 -44.77 6.28 0.89
N LEU A 407 -45.70 5.62 1.56
CA LEU A 407 -46.86 4.98 0.90
C LEU A 407 -48.12 5.86 0.93
N PHE A 408 -48.17 6.87 1.80
CA PHE A 408 -49.32 7.76 1.95
C PHE A 408 -48.92 9.24 1.98
N GLN A 409 -49.77 10.10 1.42
CA GLN A 409 -49.66 11.54 1.64
C GLN A 409 -50.01 11.90 3.09
N GLU A 410 -49.46 13.00 3.61
CA GLU A 410 -49.79 13.44 4.98
C GLU A 410 -51.28 13.76 5.16
N SER A 411 -51.95 14.24 4.11
CA SER A 411 -53.41 14.46 4.08
C SER A 411 -54.20 13.16 4.20
N GLU A 412 -53.76 12.08 3.54
CA GLU A 412 -54.39 10.75 3.62
C GLU A 412 -54.21 10.16 5.02
N LYS A 413 -53.03 10.31 5.63
CA LYS A 413 -52.78 9.86 7.02
C LYS A 413 -53.70 10.53 8.03
N GLN A 414 -53.99 11.83 7.86
CA GLN A 414 -54.92 12.56 8.72
C GLN A 414 -56.38 12.11 8.54
N ALA A 415 -56.79 11.74 7.33
CA ALA A 415 -58.12 11.20 7.07
C ALA A 415 -58.31 9.79 7.69
N THR A 416 -57.29 8.94 7.62
CA THR A 416 -57.28 7.59 8.21
C THR A 416 -57.11 7.62 9.73
N ALA A 417 -56.39 8.61 10.27
CA ALA A 417 -56.29 8.88 11.71
C ALA A 417 -57.66 9.19 12.33
N GLY A 418 -58.64 9.70 11.57
CA GLY A 418 -60.02 9.91 12.02
C GLY A 418 -60.77 8.63 12.40
N GLN A 419 -60.38 7.46 11.88
CA GLN A 419 -60.89 6.16 12.33
C GLN A 419 -60.13 5.58 13.54
N MET A 420 -58.98 6.18 13.92
CA MET A 420 -58.16 5.78 15.07
C MET A 420 -58.19 6.79 16.23
N ALA A 421 -58.89 7.91 16.10
CA ALA A 421 -58.93 9.00 17.06
C ALA A 421 -60.21 8.99 17.91
N LEU A 422 -60.26 8.08 18.90
CA LEU A 422 -61.17 8.19 20.05
C LEU A 422 -60.48 8.82 21.29
N PHE A 423 -59.27 9.36 21.13
CA PHE A 423 -58.60 10.15 22.17
C PHE A 423 -57.82 11.31 21.56
N GLU A 424 -58.24 12.50 22.00
CA GLU A 424 -57.56 13.80 21.99
C GLU A 424 -57.78 14.79 20.82
N LYS A 425 -57.93 16.04 21.24
CA LYS A 425 -58.57 17.17 20.58
C LYS A 425 -57.55 18.30 20.38
N GLU A 426 -57.47 18.76 19.14
CA GLU A 426 -57.14 20.10 18.61
C GLU A 426 -55.90 20.88 19.11
N MET A 427 -55.02 21.29 18.18
CA MET A 427 -54.97 22.68 17.68
C MET A 427 -54.03 22.88 16.47
N VAL A 428 -54.40 23.83 15.59
CA VAL A 428 -53.92 24.09 14.21
C VAL A 428 -53.16 25.42 14.11
N LYS A 429 -52.30 25.58 13.07
CA LYS A 429 -52.03 26.76 12.17
C LYS A 429 -50.53 27.00 11.94
N SER A 430 -50.01 27.47 10.79
CA SER A 430 -50.51 27.89 9.46
C SER A 430 -49.33 27.99 8.48
N SER A 431 -49.59 27.84 7.18
CA SER A 431 -48.64 28.02 6.06
C SER A 431 -48.50 29.48 5.57
N ARG A 432 -47.37 29.79 4.91
CA ARG A 432 -47.22 30.92 3.96
C ARG A 432 -46.34 30.51 2.78
N GLN A 433 -46.85 30.73 1.56
CA GLN A 433 -46.17 30.64 0.26
C GLN A 433 -45.36 31.93 -0.02
N PRO A 434 -44.43 31.90 -0.98
CA PRO A 434 -44.28 33.04 -1.87
C PRO A 434 -44.17 32.68 -3.36
N ASP A 435 -44.70 33.61 -4.16
CA ASP A 435 -44.89 33.61 -5.61
C ASP A 435 -43.60 33.63 -6.45
N SER A 436 -43.76 33.17 -7.70
CA SER A 436 -42.77 33.18 -8.77
C SER A 436 -43.00 34.34 -9.75
N ALA A 437 -41.92 34.91 -10.29
CA ALA A 437 -41.96 35.70 -11.52
C ALA A 437 -40.64 35.53 -12.32
N PRO A 438 -40.68 35.38 -13.67
CA PRO A 438 -39.51 35.02 -14.47
C PRO A 438 -38.85 36.23 -15.16
N HIS A 439 -37.51 36.24 -15.22
CA HIS A 439 -36.75 37.18 -16.06
C HIS A 439 -35.97 36.44 -17.17
N LYS A 440 -36.22 36.86 -18.42
CA LYS A 440 -35.54 36.43 -19.65
C LYS A 440 -34.22 37.20 -19.83
N ILE A 441 -33.12 36.51 -20.13
CA ILE A 441 -31.88 37.11 -20.65
C ILE A 441 -31.35 36.29 -21.83
N LYS A 442 -30.95 37.00 -22.89
CA LYS A 442 -30.51 36.49 -24.20
C LYS A 442 -29.09 35.92 -24.16
N VAL A 443 -28.90 34.78 -24.83
CA VAL A 443 -27.64 34.06 -25.03
C VAL A 443 -26.87 34.64 -26.23
N LYS A 444 -25.54 34.80 -26.10
CA LYS A 444 -24.60 35.04 -27.21
C LYS A 444 -23.72 33.81 -27.37
N GLU A 445 -23.76 33.21 -28.54
CA GLU A 445 -22.95 32.06 -28.94
C GLU A 445 -21.47 32.44 -29.14
N ARG A 446 -20.55 31.57 -28.70
CA ARG A 446 -19.16 31.54 -29.15
C ARG A 446 -18.80 30.11 -29.57
N LYS A 447 -18.46 29.97 -30.85
CA LYS A 447 -17.97 28.74 -31.49
C LYS A 447 -16.61 28.32 -30.94
N ARG A 448 -16.44 27.01 -30.70
CA ARG A 448 -15.17 26.33 -30.39
C ARG A 448 -14.61 25.77 -31.70
N GLU A 449 -13.38 26.13 -32.05
CA GLU A 449 -12.63 25.52 -33.16
C GLU A 449 -11.73 24.39 -32.62
N MET A 450 -11.77 23.25 -33.29
CA MET A 450 -10.85 22.12 -33.12
C MET A 450 -9.51 22.43 -33.77
N ARG A 451 -8.39 22.21 -33.06
CA ARG A 451 -7.04 22.21 -33.64
C ARG A 451 -6.64 20.80 -34.07
N ALA A 452 -6.13 20.73 -35.30
CA ALA A 452 -5.58 19.55 -35.94
C ALA A 452 -4.23 19.13 -35.33
N GLN A 453 -3.95 17.83 -35.39
CA GLN A 453 -2.71 17.19 -34.95
C GLN A 453 -1.54 17.51 -35.89
N ASP A 454 -0.40 17.90 -35.32
CA ASP A 454 0.84 18.14 -36.03
C ASP A 454 1.65 16.85 -36.29
N PRO A 455 2.56 16.84 -37.30
CA PRO A 455 3.29 15.65 -37.74
C PRO A 455 4.42 15.23 -36.78
N VAL A 456 4.65 13.92 -36.69
CA VAL A 456 5.66 13.29 -35.83
C VAL A 456 7.08 13.54 -36.38
N LEU A 457 7.92 14.26 -35.63
CA LEU A 457 9.36 14.40 -35.87
C LEU A 457 10.11 13.11 -35.44
N LEU A 458 11.17 12.75 -36.16
CA LEU A 458 12.11 11.69 -35.79
C LEU A 458 12.96 12.18 -34.60
N ILE A 459 12.73 11.60 -33.41
CA ILE A 459 13.39 11.97 -32.15
C ILE A 459 14.64 11.10 -31.95
N ASP A 460 15.83 11.70 -31.75
CA ASP A 460 17.04 11.01 -31.28
C ASP A 460 16.85 10.59 -29.81
N PRO A 461 16.74 9.29 -29.50
CA PRO A 461 16.44 8.80 -28.16
C PRO A 461 17.55 9.10 -27.13
N ILE A 462 18.79 9.40 -27.56
CA ILE A 462 19.91 9.69 -26.66
C ILE A 462 20.06 11.19 -26.42
N LEU A 463 19.92 12.05 -27.43
CA LEU A 463 20.26 13.46 -27.27
C LEU A 463 19.06 14.41 -27.15
N ASP A 464 17.91 14.06 -27.69
CA ASP A 464 16.73 14.94 -27.67
C ASP A 464 16.04 15.05 -26.29
N PRO A 465 16.07 14.02 -25.42
CA PRO A 465 15.53 14.14 -24.06
C PRO A 465 16.35 15.05 -23.13
N LEU A 466 17.55 15.48 -23.54
CA LEU A 466 18.52 16.16 -22.67
C LEU A 466 18.38 17.68 -22.73
N ASN A 467 18.45 18.32 -21.57
CA ASN A 467 18.58 19.79 -21.49
C ASN A 467 20.00 20.25 -21.88
N PRO A 468 20.24 21.57 -22.07
CA PRO A 468 21.54 22.07 -22.50
C PRO A 468 22.71 21.67 -21.61
N GLU A 469 22.52 21.69 -20.28
CA GLU A 469 23.57 21.33 -19.32
C GLU A 469 23.90 19.83 -19.37
N GLN A 470 22.87 18.97 -19.44
CA GLN A 470 23.01 17.53 -19.60
C GLN A 470 23.64 17.16 -20.94
N ARG A 471 23.23 17.82 -22.02
CA ARG A 471 23.79 17.62 -23.36
C ARG A 471 25.27 18.00 -23.39
N LEU A 472 25.66 19.08 -22.71
CA LEU A 472 27.05 19.49 -22.56
C LEU A 472 27.87 18.42 -21.80
N ALA A 473 27.30 17.82 -20.75
CA ALA A 473 27.93 16.71 -20.03
C ALA A 473 28.03 15.42 -20.87
N VAL A 474 27.02 15.11 -21.67
CA VAL A 474 27.01 13.91 -22.53
C VAL A 474 28.01 14.04 -23.69
N LEU A 475 28.11 15.21 -24.32
CA LEU A 475 28.98 15.44 -25.49
C LEU A 475 30.43 15.78 -25.14
N TYR A 476 30.77 15.96 -23.87
CA TYR A 476 32.14 16.32 -23.48
C TYR A 476 33.14 15.19 -23.74
N GLN A 477 34.19 15.44 -24.53
CA GLN A 477 35.22 14.44 -24.85
C GLN A 477 36.63 14.82 -24.30
N GLY A 478 36.76 15.91 -23.54
CA GLY A 478 38.05 16.52 -23.17
C GLY A 478 38.81 15.90 -22.00
N GLY A 479 38.54 14.65 -21.61
CA GLY A 479 39.23 13.95 -20.51
C GLY A 479 38.35 13.72 -19.28
N HIS A 480 38.90 13.94 -18.08
CA HIS A 480 38.19 13.77 -16.81
C HIS A 480 37.00 14.73 -16.68
N LEU A 481 35.90 14.26 -16.07
CA LEU A 481 34.67 15.02 -15.94
C LEU A 481 34.06 14.85 -14.55
N LEU A 482 33.69 15.97 -13.92
CA LEU A 482 32.84 16.01 -12.73
C LEU A 482 31.50 16.65 -13.11
N VAL A 483 30.41 15.94 -12.86
CA VAL A 483 29.05 16.47 -13.02
C VAL A 483 28.45 16.72 -11.64
N VAL A 484 28.26 18.00 -11.30
CA VAL A 484 27.61 18.41 -10.05
C VAL A 484 26.11 18.48 -10.31
N ALA A 485 25.35 17.57 -9.71
CA ALA A 485 23.97 17.34 -10.08
C ALA A 485 23.09 17.18 -8.84
N GLY A 486 22.30 18.20 -8.52
CA GLY A 486 21.40 18.20 -7.38
C GLY A 486 20.27 17.13 -7.44
N PRO A 487 19.42 17.00 -6.40
CA PRO A 487 18.24 16.14 -6.45
C PRO A 487 17.39 16.45 -7.67
N GLY A 488 16.86 15.42 -8.33
CA GLY A 488 15.89 15.60 -9.43
C GLY A 488 16.43 16.30 -10.68
N THR A 489 17.75 16.46 -10.82
CA THR A 489 18.39 17.06 -12.01
C THR A 489 18.70 16.07 -13.13
N GLY A 490 18.42 14.78 -12.91
CA GLY A 490 18.65 13.71 -13.88
C GLY A 490 20.05 13.12 -13.86
N LYS A 491 20.65 12.86 -12.68
CA LYS A 491 22.00 12.28 -12.54
C LYS A 491 22.18 11.00 -13.35
N THR A 492 21.38 9.97 -13.03
CA THR A 492 21.43 8.66 -13.67
C THR A 492 21.13 8.75 -15.17
N MET A 493 20.21 9.64 -15.58
CA MET A 493 19.92 9.88 -17.00
C MET A 493 21.16 10.43 -17.73
N THR A 494 21.81 11.45 -17.16
CA THR A 494 23.02 12.05 -17.74
C THR A 494 24.15 11.02 -17.89
N LEU A 495 24.38 10.21 -16.85
CA LEU A 495 25.45 9.21 -16.86
C LEU A 495 25.17 8.08 -17.88
N THR A 496 23.95 7.54 -17.91
CA THR A 496 23.55 6.47 -18.83
C THR A 496 23.57 6.93 -20.30
N HIS A 497 23.08 8.14 -20.58
CA HIS A 497 23.12 8.73 -21.91
C HIS A 497 24.54 9.03 -22.37
N ARG A 498 25.44 9.44 -21.47
CA ARG A 498 26.87 9.63 -21.78
C ARG A 498 27.54 8.32 -22.18
N ILE A 499 27.33 7.26 -21.41
CA ILE A 499 27.84 5.92 -21.72
C ILE A 499 27.32 5.46 -23.08
N ALA A 500 26.01 5.57 -23.31
CA ALA A 500 25.39 5.19 -24.57
C ALA A 500 25.92 6.03 -25.75
N GLN A 501 26.16 7.32 -25.57
CA GLN A 501 26.71 8.20 -26.59
C GLN A 501 28.16 7.82 -26.98
N LEU A 502 29.02 7.52 -26.00
CA LEU A 502 30.41 7.11 -26.27
C LEU A 502 30.48 5.78 -27.03
N ILE A 503 29.58 4.86 -26.72
CA ILE A 503 29.44 3.59 -27.44
C ILE A 503 28.93 3.86 -28.86
N ARG A 504 27.88 4.69 -29.01
CA ARG A 504 27.28 5.04 -30.30
C ARG A 504 28.25 5.75 -31.25
N GLU A 505 29.11 6.63 -30.73
CA GLU A 505 30.13 7.34 -31.51
C GLU A 505 31.37 6.48 -31.82
N GLY A 506 31.44 5.25 -31.31
CA GLY A 506 32.59 4.35 -31.49
C GLY A 506 33.84 4.76 -30.72
N ILE A 507 33.69 5.64 -29.72
CA ILE A 507 34.79 6.14 -28.87
C ILE A 507 35.17 5.10 -27.80
N ALA A 508 34.19 4.33 -27.32
CA ALA A 508 34.39 3.29 -26.31
C ALA A 508 33.67 2.00 -26.70
N ALA A 509 34.34 0.86 -26.54
CA ALA A 509 33.69 -0.45 -26.63
C ALA A 509 32.96 -0.76 -25.31
N PRO A 510 31.78 -1.41 -25.32
CA PRO A 510 31.02 -1.72 -24.10
C PRO A 510 31.84 -2.43 -23.01
N GLU A 511 32.64 -3.42 -23.39
CA GLU A 511 33.50 -4.21 -22.50
C GLU A 511 34.68 -3.42 -21.87
N HIS A 512 34.94 -2.21 -22.37
CA HIS A 512 36.00 -1.31 -21.89
C HIS A 512 35.48 -0.20 -20.96
N ILE A 513 34.21 -0.30 -20.56
CA ILE A 513 33.54 0.67 -19.70
C ILE A 513 33.22 0.01 -18.36
N LEU A 514 33.66 0.65 -17.28
CA LEU A 514 33.29 0.33 -15.90
C LEU A 514 32.35 1.42 -15.37
N ALA A 515 31.18 1.04 -14.89
CA ALA A 515 30.25 1.92 -14.19
C ALA A 515 30.05 1.46 -12.74
N LEU A 516 30.52 2.28 -11.80
CA LEU A 516 30.49 2.00 -10.36
C LEU A 516 29.33 2.74 -9.70
N THR A 517 28.63 2.02 -8.82
CA THR A 517 27.50 2.50 -8.04
C THR A 517 27.61 2.07 -6.57
N PHE A 518 26.78 2.62 -5.69
CA PHE A 518 26.82 2.26 -4.25
C PHE A 518 25.94 1.07 -3.89
N THR A 519 24.86 0.83 -4.62
CA THR A 519 23.90 -0.24 -4.33
C THR A 519 23.73 -1.15 -5.54
N ARG A 520 23.43 -2.43 -5.28
CA ARG A 520 23.16 -3.40 -6.33
C ARG A 520 21.92 -3.04 -7.15
N LYS A 521 20.91 -2.45 -6.51
CA LYS A 521 19.71 -1.96 -7.18
C LYS A 521 20.07 -0.92 -8.24
N THR A 522 20.85 0.10 -7.88
CA THR A 522 21.29 1.13 -8.82
C THR A 522 22.14 0.53 -9.95
N ALA A 523 23.01 -0.43 -9.66
CA ALA A 523 23.79 -1.14 -10.68
C ALA A 523 22.87 -1.84 -11.72
N ARG A 524 21.88 -2.61 -11.26
CA ARG A 524 20.94 -3.31 -12.15
C ARG A 524 20.10 -2.33 -12.97
N GLU A 525 19.53 -1.31 -12.33
CA GLU A 525 18.73 -0.28 -13.01
C GLU A 525 19.54 0.47 -14.07
N MET A 526 20.78 0.84 -13.76
CA MET A 526 21.68 1.49 -14.70
C MET A 526 22.00 0.58 -15.90
N GLY A 527 22.31 -0.69 -15.66
CA GLY A 527 22.54 -1.68 -16.72
C GLY A 527 21.33 -1.88 -17.65
N HIS A 528 20.12 -1.91 -17.09
CA HIS A 528 18.87 -1.99 -17.87
C HIS A 528 18.65 -0.72 -18.71
N ARG A 529 18.90 0.47 -18.16
CA ARG A 529 18.75 1.75 -18.87
C ARG A 529 19.72 1.86 -20.05
N ILE A 530 21.00 1.51 -19.84
CA ILE A 530 22.01 1.53 -20.91
C ILE A 530 21.61 0.58 -22.04
N SER A 531 21.20 -0.66 -21.69
CA SER A 531 20.73 -1.65 -22.67
C SER A 531 19.54 -1.16 -23.48
N SER A 532 18.58 -0.49 -22.83
CA SER A 532 17.40 0.07 -23.51
C SER A 532 17.76 1.17 -24.52
N LEU A 533 18.71 2.05 -24.18
CA LEU A 533 19.15 3.14 -25.07
C LEU A 533 19.89 2.65 -26.32
N LEU A 534 20.63 1.55 -26.21
CA LEU A 534 21.47 1.04 -27.30
C LEU A 534 20.69 0.21 -28.33
N LYS A 535 19.44 -0.21 -28.04
CA LYS A 535 18.55 -1.02 -28.91
C LYS A 535 19.14 -2.33 -29.48
N ASP A 536 20.37 -2.67 -29.13
CA ASP A 536 21.10 -3.82 -29.65
C ASP A 536 21.22 -4.92 -28.59
N SER A 537 20.94 -6.15 -29.01
CA SER A 537 21.18 -7.37 -28.23
C SER A 537 22.67 -7.74 -28.28
N ALA A 538 23.56 -6.78 -28.02
CA ALA A 538 25.00 -7.01 -28.12
C ALA A 538 25.42 -8.07 -27.08
N ARG A 539 26.12 -9.12 -27.54
CA ARG A 539 26.70 -10.18 -26.69
C ARG A 539 27.70 -9.65 -25.65
N LYS A 540 28.14 -8.39 -25.77
CA LYS A 540 29.10 -7.73 -24.87
C LYS A 540 28.41 -6.56 -24.18
N GLN A 541 28.48 -6.54 -22.84
CA GLN A 541 27.78 -5.59 -21.99
C GLN A 541 28.77 -4.68 -21.26
N VAL A 542 28.31 -3.48 -20.93
CA VAL A 542 29.00 -2.57 -20.01
C VAL A 542 29.13 -3.24 -18.65
N TRP A 543 30.30 -3.16 -18.02
CA TRP A 543 30.48 -3.69 -16.68
C TRP A 543 29.91 -2.71 -15.65
N VAL A 544 28.72 -3.00 -15.14
CA VAL A 544 28.08 -2.21 -14.07
C VAL A 544 28.17 -2.98 -12.75
N ALA A 545 28.81 -2.39 -11.75
CA ALA A 545 29.06 -3.04 -10.46
C ALA A 545 28.96 -2.06 -9.28
N THR A 546 28.97 -2.59 -8.06
CA THR A 546 29.29 -1.80 -6.87
C THR A 546 30.80 -1.81 -6.62
N PHE A 547 31.32 -0.87 -5.82
CA PHE A 547 32.75 -0.88 -5.43
C PHE A 547 33.16 -2.24 -4.83
N HIS A 548 32.38 -2.77 -3.88
CA HIS A 548 32.62 -4.09 -3.30
C HIS A 548 32.57 -5.19 -4.36
N GLY A 549 31.57 -5.19 -5.25
CA GLY A 549 31.47 -6.19 -6.33
C GLY A 549 32.68 -6.17 -7.26
N PHE A 550 33.17 -4.98 -7.60
CA PHE A 550 34.37 -4.79 -8.41
C PHE A 550 35.64 -5.28 -7.70
N CYS A 551 35.85 -4.88 -6.44
CA CYS A 551 36.99 -5.33 -5.64
C CYS A 551 36.98 -6.85 -5.42
N LEU A 552 35.80 -7.44 -5.15
CA LEU A 552 35.63 -8.88 -5.02
C LEU A 552 36.07 -9.60 -6.29
N GLU A 553 35.66 -9.12 -7.47
CA GLU A 553 36.03 -9.75 -8.73
C GLU A 553 37.55 -9.70 -9.00
N ILE A 554 38.21 -8.57 -8.66
CA ILE A 554 39.67 -8.45 -8.73
C ILE A 554 40.34 -9.47 -7.79
N LEU A 555 39.88 -9.56 -6.54
CA LEU A 555 40.45 -10.45 -5.54
C LEU A 555 40.20 -11.94 -5.88
N ARG A 556 39.05 -12.28 -6.45
CA ARG A 556 38.76 -13.65 -6.92
C ARG A 556 39.71 -14.07 -8.05
N LYS A 557 40.11 -13.15 -8.94
CA LYS A 557 41.02 -13.44 -10.06
C LYS A 557 42.50 -13.49 -9.65
N ASP A 558 42.97 -12.50 -8.88
CA ASP A 558 44.41 -12.30 -8.62
C ASP A 558 44.77 -12.27 -7.12
N GLY A 559 43.82 -12.47 -6.20
CA GLY A 559 44.05 -12.41 -4.75
C GLY A 559 45.05 -13.43 -4.21
N HIS A 560 45.25 -14.55 -4.89
CA HIS A 560 46.29 -15.53 -4.56
C HIS A 560 47.70 -14.92 -4.52
N ARG A 561 47.95 -13.83 -5.27
CA ARG A 561 49.23 -13.12 -5.29
C ARG A 561 49.56 -12.40 -3.98
N ILE A 562 48.54 -12.05 -3.21
CA ILE A 562 48.67 -11.46 -1.86
C ILE A 562 48.37 -12.48 -0.75
N GLY A 563 48.34 -13.77 -1.08
CA GLY A 563 48.16 -14.86 -0.12
C GLY A 563 46.72 -15.12 0.30
N LEU A 564 45.72 -14.69 -0.49
CA LEU A 564 44.33 -15.10 -0.28
C LEU A 564 44.07 -16.49 -0.90
N PRO A 565 43.33 -17.38 -0.21
CA PRO A 565 42.92 -18.65 -0.80
C PRO A 565 41.92 -18.40 -1.95
N PRO A 566 41.91 -19.20 -3.03
CA PRO A 566 41.01 -18.99 -4.17
C PRO A 566 39.52 -18.94 -3.80
N ASP A 567 39.15 -19.68 -2.76
CA ASP A 567 37.81 -19.91 -2.23
C ASP A 567 37.56 -19.17 -0.90
N PHE A 568 38.24 -18.03 -0.64
CA PHE A 568 38.00 -17.24 0.58
C PHE A 568 36.50 -16.92 0.79
N ALA A 569 36.03 -16.88 2.04
CA ALA A 569 34.65 -16.53 2.34
C ALA A 569 34.49 -15.03 2.62
N VAL A 570 33.40 -14.42 2.14
CA VAL A 570 33.07 -13.02 2.49
C VAL A 570 32.39 -12.99 3.87
N CYS A 571 33.08 -12.36 4.82
CA CYS A 571 32.60 -12.11 6.18
C CYS A 571 31.55 -10.99 6.17
N SER A 572 30.33 -11.32 6.59
CA SER A 572 29.25 -10.33 6.72
C SER A 572 29.55 -9.31 7.82
N GLU A 573 28.92 -8.13 7.79
CA GLU A 573 29.04 -7.14 8.87
C GLU A 573 28.64 -7.72 10.24
N TRP A 574 27.69 -8.66 10.24
CA TRP A 574 27.23 -9.34 11.45
C TRP A 574 28.29 -10.27 12.03
N ASP A 575 28.96 -11.05 11.16
CA ASP A 575 30.05 -11.94 11.55
C ASP A 575 31.30 -11.18 11.97
N ALA A 576 31.65 -10.11 11.24
CA ALA A 576 32.74 -9.22 11.58
C ALA A 576 32.57 -8.64 12.98
N LYS A 577 31.36 -8.20 13.32
CA LYS A 577 31.01 -7.69 14.65
C LYS A 577 31.11 -8.77 15.74
N ASN A 578 30.60 -9.98 15.48
CA ASN A 578 30.66 -11.07 16.44
C ASN A 578 32.11 -11.53 16.69
N LEU A 579 32.91 -11.68 15.63
CA LEU A 579 34.33 -12.02 15.73
C LEU A 579 35.12 -10.97 16.52
N ALA A 580 34.88 -9.68 16.24
CA ALA A 580 35.50 -8.60 17.01
C ALA A 580 35.11 -8.67 18.50
N GLN A 581 33.83 -8.95 18.80
CA GLN A 581 33.36 -9.12 20.18
C GLN A 581 34.02 -10.31 20.88
N GLU A 582 34.14 -11.46 20.23
CA GLU A 582 34.82 -12.65 20.79
C GLU A 582 36.28 -12.31 21.16
N ILE A 583 37.02 -11.68 20.25
CA ILE A 583 38.43 -11.31 20.47
C ILE A 583 38.59 -10.33 21.64
N LEU A 584 37.68 -9.37 21.77
CA LEU A 584 37.74 -8.38 22.84
C LEU A 584 37.41 -8.97 24.21
N VAL A 585 36.49 -9.93 24.27
CA VAL A 585 36.19 -10.69 25.49
C VAL A 585 37.37 -11.58 25.88
N GLU A 586 38.00 -12.27 24.93
CA GLU A 586 39.25 -13.04 25.15
C GLU A 586 40.37 -12.17 25.72
N TYR A 587 40.37 -10.87 25.41
CA TYR A 587 41.36 -9.90 25.88
C TYR A 587 41.00 -9.21 27.20
N GLY A 588 39.86 -9.52 27.81
CA GLY A 588 39.41 -8.92 29.08
C GLY A 588 38.89 -7.48 28.96
N ALA A 589 38.50 -7.03 27.77
CA ALA A 589 38.06 -5.67 27.50
C ALA A 589 36.57 -5.46 27.86
N GLY A 590 36.23 -4.31 28.45
CA GLY A 590 34.84 -3.98 28.85
C GLY A 590 33.91 -3.61 27.67
N ARG A 591 32.59 -3.60 27.87
CA ARG A 591 31.60 -3.28 26.79
C ARG A 591 31.81 -1.93 26.09
N ARG A 592 32.45 -0.95 26.75
CA ARG A 592 32.73 0.38 26.19
C ARG A 592 33.83 0.34 25.13
N SER A 593 34.93 -0.37 25.40
CA SER A 593 36.05 -0.53 24.45
C SER A 593 35.66 -1.34 23.22
N ILE A 594 34.64 -2.21 23.30
CA ILE A 594 34.12 -2.92 22.14
C ILE A 594 33.52 -2.00 21.08
N ARG A 595 32.70 -1.04 21.51
CA ARG A 595 32.04 -0.12 20.59
C ARG A 595 33.03 0.85 19.96
N GLU A 596 34.06 1.21 20.71
CA GLU A 596 35.13 2.11 20.31
C GLU A 596 36.08 1.44 19.31
N PHE A 597 36.49 0.19 19.58
CA PHE A 597 37.27 -0.63 18.64
C PHE A 597 36.56 -0.80 17.30
N LEU A 598 35.29 -1.21 17.29
CA LEU A 598 34.52 -1.39 16.05
C LEU A 598 34.37 -0.09 15.25
N LYS A 599 34.26 1.05 15.93
CA LYS A 599 34.19 2.37 15.26
C LYS A 599 35.53 2.73 14.60
N ASN A 600 36.64 2.39 15.24
CA ASN A 600 37.98 2.67 14.74
C ASN A 600 38.50 1.60 13.77
N LEU A 601 37.90 0.41 13.72
CA LEU A 601 38.36 -0.72 12.90
C LEU A 601 38.51 -0.34 11.42
N SER A 602 37.49 0.29 10.84
CA SER A 602 37.51 0.75 9.45
C SER A 602 38.63 1.77 9.21
N VAL A 603 38.79 2.73 10.12
CA VAL A 603 39.85 3.76 10.04
C VAL A 603 41.25 3.12 10.10
N MET A 604 41.45 2.14 10.98
CA MET A 604 42.72 1.41 11.09
C MET A 604 43.05 0.62 9.81
N LYS A 605 42.05 -0.01 9.18
CA LYS A 605 42.22 -0.70 7.89
C LYS A 605 42.65 0.26 6.79
N ILE A 606 42.00 1.42 6.70
CA ILE A 606 42.35 2.48 5.74
C ILE A 606 43.79 2.97 5.97
N ALA A 607 44.15 3.27 7.22
CA ALA A 607 45.49 3.76 7.58
C ALA A 607 46.59 2.75 7.22
N SER A 608 46.32 1.44 7.34
CA SER A 608 47.28 0.37 7.08
C SER A 608 47.81 0.31 5.65
N VAL A 609 47.04 0.81 4.67
CA VAL A 609 47.42 0.81 3.24
C VAL A 609 47.79 2.20 2.72
N LEU A 610 47.28 3.26 3.34
CA LEU A 610 47.57 4.63 2.94
C LEU A 610 48.82 5.23 3.59
N GLY A 611 49.40 4.56 4.60
CA GLY A 611 50.64 5.01 5.25
C GLY A 611 50.46 6.31 6.05
N LEU A 612 49.26 6.54 6.58
CA LEU A 612 48.96 7.67 7.47
C LEU A 612 49.65 7.41 8.83
N GLU A 613 50.28 8.43 9.43
CA GLU A 613 51.09 8.32 10.67
C GLU A 613 50.34 7.65 11.85
N GLU A 614 51.11 6.98 12.72
CA GLU A 614 50.65 6.22 13.90
C GLU A 614 49.77 7.01 14.89
N ASP A 615 49.76 8.35 14.83
CA ASP A 615 49.01 9.22 15.75
C ASP A 615 47.47 9.08 15.65
N ILE A 616 46.94 8.47 14.59
CA ILE A 616 45.49 8.24 14.40
C ILE A 616 45.02 6.96 15.13
N CYS A 617 45.92 6.00 15.34
CA CYS A 617 45.61 4.76 16.05
C CYS A 617 45.95 4.95 17.54
N GLU A 618 44.97 4.93 18.43
CA GLU A 618 45.27 4.75 19.85
C GLU A 618 46.14 3.48 19.99
N ARG A 619 47.37 3.61 20.48
CA ARG A 619 48.34 2.51 20.64
C ARG A 619 47.74 1.30 21.38
N GLU A 620 46.68 1.51 22.16
CA GLU A 620 45.90 0.50 22.85
C GLU A 620 45.17 -0.50 21.92
N PHE A 621 44.71 -0.07 20.74
CA PHE A 621 43.91 -0.93 19.83
C PHE A 621 44.73 -1.68 18.77
N SER A 622 46.01 -1.35 18.57
CA SER A 622 46.86 -2.01 17.55
C SER A 622 47.00 -3.53 17.77
N PRO A 623 47.26 -4.05 18.99
CA PRO A 623 47.37 -5.51 19.20
C PRO A 623 46.05 -6.25 18.95
N LEU A 624 44.92 -5.58 19.17
CA LEU A 624 43.58 -6.12 18.92
C LEU A 624 43.27 -6.15 17.41
N PHE A 625 43.68 -5.11 16.69
CA PHE A 625 43.59 -5.04 15.23
C PHE A 625 44.37 -6.19 14.58
N ASP A 626 45.63 -6.40 14.98
CA ASP A 626 46.46 -7.49 14.44
C ASP A 626 45.85 -8.86 14.71
N LYS A 627 45.35 -9.09 15.92
CA LYS A 627 44.64 -10.34 16.27
C LYS A 627 43.38 -10.54 15.43
N TYR A 628 42.63 -9.47 15.18
CA TYR A 628 41.42 -9.52 14.35
C TYR A 628 41.76 -9.92 12.90
N GLN A 629 42.73 -9.24 12.27
CA GLN A 629 43.17 -9.57 10.91
C GLN A 629 43.76 -10.98 10.83
N HIS A 630 44.53 -11.41 11.83
CA HIS A 630 45.04 -12.79 11.90
C HIS A 630 43.91 -13.83 12.03
N ARG A 631 42.86 -13.54 12.80
CA ARG A 631 41.71 -14.45 12.95
C ARG A 631 40.96 -14.59 11.63
N LEU A 632 40.68 -13.49 10.94
CA LEU A 632 40.04 -13.53 9.61
C LEU A 632 40.87 -14.35 8.62
N LYS A 633 42.19 -14.10 8.57
CA LYS A 633 43.11 -14.84 7.69
C LYS A 633 43.11 -16.35 7.98
N ASN A 634 43.18 -16.75 9.25
CA ASN A 634 43.17 -18.17 9.64
C ASN A 634 41.84 -18.87 9.33
N LEU A 635 40.73 -18.12 9.30
CA LEU A 635 39.42 -18.63 8.90
C LEU A 635 39.22 -18.61 7.37
N GLY A 636 40.19 -18.12 6.59
CA GLY A 636 40.05 -17.94 5.15
C GLY A 636 38.97 -16.92 4.79
N MET A 637 38.77 -15.90 5.64
CA MET A 637 37.73 -14.89 5.49
C MET A 637 38.32 -13.52 5.18
N ILE A 638 37.56 -12.71 4.44
CA ILE A 638 37.79 -11.26 4.33
C ILE A 638 36.49 -10.54 4.64
N ASP A 639 36.55 -9.42 5.36
CA ASP A 639 35.37 -8.57 5.54
C ASP A 639 35.23 -7.51 4.44
N LEU A 640 34.20 -6.69 4.54
CA LEU A 640 33.86 -5.69 3.52
C LEU A 640 34.93 -4.60 3.38
N ASP A 641 35.50 -4.16 4.49
CA ASP A 641 36.54 -3.12 4.48
C ASP A 641 37.87 -3.70 3.94
N ASP A 642 38.20 -4.94 4.30
CA ASP A 642 39.36 -5.68 3.76
C ASP A 642 39.27 -5.81 2.24
N MET A 643 38.07 -6.03 1.71
CA MET A 643 37.88 -6.20 0.26
C MET A 643 38.41 -5.02 -0.54
N GLU A 644 38.15 -3.80 -0.10
CA GLU A 644 38.63 -2.58 -0.77
C GLU A 644 40.14 -2.36 -0.50
N VAL A 645 40.57 -2.53 0.75
CA VAL A 645 41.96 -2.32 1.17
C VAL A 645 42.92 -3.32 0.52
N MET A 646 42.55 -4.59 0.48
CA MET A 646 43.34 -5.66 -0.14
C MET A 646 43.36 -5.53 -1.66
N ALA A 647 42.27 -5.11 -2.30
CA ALA A 647 42.26 -4.84 -3.74
C ALA A 647 43.21 -3.70 -4.09
N LEU A 648 43.22 -2.61 -3.30
CA LEU A 648 44.16 -1.50 -3.49
C LEU A 648 45.61 -1.95 -3.30
N SER A 649 45.88 -2.74 -2.26
CA SER A 649 47.20 -3.31 -1.99
C SER A 649 47.68 -4.20 -3.14
N LEU A 650 46.82 -5.07 -3.67
CA LEU A 650 47.11 -5.93 -4.83
C LEU A 650 47.48 -5.09 -6.06
N LEU A 651 46.71 -4.05 -6.37
CA LEU A 651 46.97 -3.18 -7.53
C LEU A 651 48.27 -2.37 -7.38
N ARG A 652 48.56 -1.83 -6.19
CA ARG A 652 49.79 -1.08 -5.92
C ARG A 652 51.04 -1.97 -5.96
N ASN A 653 50.96 -3.16 -5.38
CA ASN A 653 52.12 -4.05 -5.21
C ASN A 653 52.38 -4.96 -6.41
N HIS A 654 51.40 -5.15 -7.30
CA HIS A 654 51.55 -5.97 -8.51
C HIS A 654 51.24 -5.18 -9.79
N PRO A 655 52.21 -4.42 -10.35
CA PRO A 655 52.00 -3.58 -11.53
C PRO A 655 51.46 -4.30 -12.76
N SER A 656 51.73 -5.61 -12.90
CA SER A 656 51.18 -6.42 -14.00
C SER A 656 49.66 -6.63 -13.89
N VAL A 657 49.13 -6.75 -12.68
CA VAL A 657 47.69 -6.85 -12.42
C VAL A 657 47.04 -5.49 -12.68
N LEU A 658 47.63 -4.42 -12.14
CA LEU A 658 47.17 -3.05 -12.38
C LEU A 658 47.08 -2.72 -13.87
N ARG A 659 48.16 -2.95 -14.62
CA ARG A 659 48.20 -2.63 -16.05
C ARG A 659 47.10 -3.38 -16.82
N ARG A 660 46.89 -4.67 -16.53
CA ARG A 660 45.84 -5.47 -17.16
C ARG A 660 44.44 -4.87 -16.96
N HIS A 661 44.10 -4.53 -15.73
CA HIS A 661 42.80 -3.94 -15.42
C HIS A 661 42.66 -2.51 -15.95
N ALA A 662 43.71 -1.70 -15.85
CA ALA A 662 43.69 -0.31 -16.30
C ALA A 662 43.63 -0.17 -17.83
N GLU A 663 44.31 -1.04 -18.58
CA GLU A 663 44.24 -1.08 -20.05
C GLU A 663 42.90 -1.65 -20.55
N GLN A 664 42.31 -2.60 -19.81
CA GLN A 664 41.01 -3.17 -20.14
C GLN A 664 39.86 -2.17 -19.88
N LEU A 665 40.00 -1.28 -18.90
CA LEU A 665 38.94 -0.37 -18.44
C LEU A 665 39.36 1.11 -18.54
N PRO A 666 39.62 1.63 -19.75
CA PRO A 666 40.01 3.02 -19.96
C PRO A 666 38.90 4.03 -19.65
N TRP A 667 37.65 3.61 -19.50
CA TRP A 667 36.52 4.50 -19.21
C TRP A 667 35.84 4.11 -17.90
N ILE A 668 35.99 4.93 -16.86
CA ILE A 668 35.41 4.71 -15.53
C ILE A 668 34.33 5.75 -15.25
N PHE A 669 33.13 5.29 -14.90
CA PHE A 669 32.00 6.11 -14.50
C PHE A 669 31.68 5.84 -13.04
N VAL A 670 31.45 6.89 -12.26
CA VAL A 670 31.11 6.76 -10.83
C VAL A 670 29.86 7.57 -10.52
N ASP A 671 28.82 6.88 -10.05
CA ASP A 671 27.59 7.50 -9.55
C ASP A 671 27.66 7.78 -8.05
N GLU A 672 26.94 8.79 -7.59
CA GLU A 672 26.90 9.26 -6.20
C GLU A 672 28.29 9.49 -5.58
N TYR A 673 29.20 10.14 -6.32
CA TYR A 673 30.61 10.32 -5.93
C TYR A 673 30.82 10.95 -4.54
N GLN A 674 29.86 11.73 -4.06
CA GLN A 674 29.91 12.34 -2.71
C GLN A 674 29.92 11.31 -1.57
N ASP A 675 29.50 10.06 -1.82
CA ASP A 675 29.44 9.01 -0.82
C ASP A 675 30.73 8.14 -0.82
N THR A 676 31.74 8.50 -1.62
CA THR A 676 32.99 7.74 -1.71
C THR A 676 33.82 7.85 -0.44
N ASN A 677 34.49 6.77 -0.07
CA ASN A 677 35.49 6.76 0.99
C ASN A 677 36.91 7.00 0.43
N PRO A 678 37.91 7.31 1.27
CA PRO A 678 39.28 7.56 0.81
C PRO A 678 39.93 6.40 0.02
N ILE A 679 39.63 5.15 0.37
CA ILE A 679 40.18 3.97 -0.34
C ILE A 679 39.61 3.84 -1.75
N GLN A 680 38.31 4.09 -1.91
CA GLN A 680 37.65 4.08 -3.21
C GLN A 680 38.24 5.14 -4.14
N VAL A 681 38.53 6.34 -3.64
CA VAL A 681 39.21 7.39 -4.43
C VAL A 681 40.62 6.95 -4.82
N GLU A 682 41.39 6.39 -3.89
CA GLU A 682 42.74 5.90 -4.16
C GLU A 682 42.77 4.71 -5.14
N LEU A 683 41.76 3.83 -5.10
CA LEU A 683 41.55 2.78 -6.11
C LEU A 683 41.35 3.39 -7.50
N LEU A 684 40.46 4.39 -7.61
CA LEU A 684 40.19 5.09 -8.88
C LEU A 684 41.45 5.77 -9.41
N LYS A 685 42.18 6.51 -8.56
CA LYS A 685 43.45 7.15 -8.92
C LYS A 685 44.48 6.15 -9.39
N THR A 686 44.62 5.02 -8.69
CA THR A 686 45.56 3.95 -9.05
C THR A 686 45.24 3.38 -10.43
N LEU A 687 43.97 3.08 -10.72
CA LEU A 687 43.53 2.55 -12.03
C LEU A 687 43.75 3.56 -13.16
N ILE A 688 43.32 4.81 -12.97
CA ILE A 688 43.46 5.87 -13.99
C ILE A 688 44.92 6.12 -14.33
N ASN A 689 45.79 6.21 -13.32
CA ASN A 689 47.23 6.43 -13.52
C ASN A 689 47.94 5.21 -14.14
N GLY A 690 47.44 3.99 -13.89
CA GLY A 690 47.99 2.75 -14.44
C GLY A 690 47.78 2.56 -15.93
N GLY A 691 46.73 3.16 -16.52
CA GLY A 691 46.32 2.94 -17.91
C GLY A 691 46.09 4.22 -18.75
N ARG A 692 46.26 5.41 -18.17
CA ARG A 692 45.88 6.71 -18.78
C ARG A 692 44.40 6.75 -19.20
N GLY A 693 43.53 6.23 -18.34
CA GLY A 693 42.08 6.21 -18.56
C GLY A 693 41.40 7.56 -18.28
N ASN A 694 40.10 7.64 -18.56
CA ASN A 694 39.23 8.76 -18.27
C ASN A 694 38.23 8.40 -17.17
N ILE A 695 37.97 9.35 -16.28
CA ILE A 695 36.96 9.21 -15.22
C ILE A 695 35.85 10.24 -15.43
N CYS A 696 34.61 9.80 -15.29
CA CYS A 696 33.42 10.64 -15.25
C CYS A 696 32.66 10.37 -13.94
N ALA A 697 32.76 11.29 -12.98
CA ALA A 697 32.04 11.22 -11.71
C ALA A 697 30.80 12.11 -11.75
N ILE A 698 29.72 11.65 -11.12
CA ILE A 698 28.51 12.45 -10.91
C ILE A 698 28.07 12.37 -9.45
N GLY A 699 27.60 13.48 -8.88
CA GLY A 699 27.14 13.50 -7.50
C GLY A 699 26.62 14.85 -7.05
N ASP A 700 26.19 14.90 -5.79
CA ASP A 700 25.75 16.10 -5.09
C ASP A 700 26.35 16.14 -3.68
N PRO A 701 27.27 17.06 -3.36
CA PRO A 701 27.85 17.14 -2.01
C PRO A 701 26.78 17.40 -0.94
N ASP A 702 25.66 18.04 -1.29
CA ASP A 702 24.54 18.29 -0.37
C ASP A 702 23.72 17.03 -0.06
N GLN A 703 23.99 15.91 -0.74
CA GLN A 703 23.38 14.61 -0.47
C GLN A 703 24.32 13.63 0.24
N ALA A 704 25.53 14.02 0.61
CA ALA A 704 26.43 13.15 1.37
C ALA A 704 25.89 12.95 2.80
N ILE A 705 25.30 11.79 3.06
CA ILE A 705 24.61 11.45 4.34
C ILE A 705 25.05 10.10 4.92
N TYR A 706 26.15 9.54 4.40
CA TYR A 706 26.72 8.27 4.85
C TYR A 706 28.10 8.46 5.51
N GLY A 707 28.35 9.62 6.14
CA GLY A 707 29.60 9.89 6.84
C GLY A 707 29.85 8.89 7.98
N PHE A 708 28.77 8.47 8.65
CA PHE A 708 28.83 7.40 9.65
C PHE A 708 29.25 6.01 9.11
N ARG A 709 29.30 5.83 7.78
CA ARG A 709 29.80 4.63 7.09
C ARG A 709 31.18 4.83 6.45
N GLY A 710 31.87 5.93 6.77
CA GLY A 710 33.21 6.22 6.25
C GLY A 710 33.23 7.00 4.93
N ALA A 711 32.09 7.45 4.42
CA ALA A 711 32.05 8.37 3.27
C ALA A 711 32.67 9.72 3.65
N ASP A 712 33.48 10.28 2.76
CA ASP A 712 34.11 11.58 2.97
C ASP A 712 33.72 12.53 1.84
N VAL A 713 32.90 13.54 2.17
CA VAL A 713 32.43 14.53 1.20
C VAL A 713 33.57 15.39 0.65
N GLU A 714 34.68 15.52 1.38
CA GLU A 714 35.87 16.25 0.92
C GLU A 714 36.49 15.61 -0.33
N ASN A 715 36.26 14.32 -0.56
CA ASN A 715 36.62 13.66 -1.82
C ASN A 715 35.97 14.32 -3.03
N PHE A 716 34.73 14.79 -2.88
CA PHE A 716 34.01 15.47 -3.94
C PHE A 716 34.67 16.81 -4.29
N TYR A 717 35.05 17.59 -3.27
CA TYR A 717 35.69 18.89 -3.46
C TYR A 717 37.14 18.78 -3.97
N ARG A 718 37.85 17.70 -3.63
CA ARG A 718 39.22 17.42 -4.10
C ARG A 718 39.29 16.80 -5.49
N PHE A 719 38.16 16.52 -6.16
CA PHE A 719 38.17 15.80 -7.43
C PHE A 719 39.08 16.40 -8.51
N THR A 720 39.12 17.73 -8.64
CA THR A 720 39.99 18.41 -9.63
C THR A 720 41.47 18.36 -9.26
N GLU A 721 41.79 18.20 -7.97
CA GLU A 721 43.16 17.98 -7.48
C GLU A 721 43.57 16.53 -7.71
N ASP A 722 42.68 15.58 -7.43
CA ASP A 722 42.90 14.14 -7.62
C ASP A 722 42.98 13.74 -9.10
N PHE A 723 42.25 14.43 -9.98
CA PHE A 723 42.21 14.20 -11.43
C PHE A 723 42.49 15.51 -12.19
N PRO A 724 43.76 15.91 -12.34
CA PRO A 724 44.13 17.16 -13.01
C PRO A 724 43.57 17.26 -14.43
N GLY A 725 43.03 18.44 -14.78
CA GLY A 725 42.37 18.67 -16.07
C GLY A 725 40.90 18.26 -16.11
N ALA A 726 40.32 17.83 -14.98
CA ALA A 726 38.89 17.58 -14.88
C ALA A 726 38.07 18.84 -15.17
N LYS A 727 37.07 18.70 -16.04
CA LYS A 727 36.07 19.74 -16.28
C LYS A 727 34.87 19.54 -15.35
N GLU A 728 34.42 20.62 -14.73
CA GLU A 728 33.20 20.63 -13.94
C GLU A 728 31.99 21.11 -14.77
N ILE A 729 30.87 20.40 -14.66
CA ILE A 729 29.58 20.78 -15.26
C ILE A 729 28.48 20.71 -14.19
N VAL A 730 27.75 21.80 -13.99
CA VAL A 730 26.70 21.90 -12.98
C VAL A 730 25.31 21.78 -13.62
N LEU A 731 24.49 20.84 -13.16
CA LEU A 731 23.08 20.70 -13.55
C LEU A 731 22.19 21.53 -12.63
N LYS A 732 21.52 22.55 -13.20
CA LYS A 732 20.75 23.53 -12.41
C LYS A 732 19.24 23.27 -12.39
N ARG A 733 18.71 22.54 -13.37
CA ARG A 733 17.26 22.33 -13.58
C ARG A 733 16.77 21.10 -12.85
N ASN A 734 15.75 21.26 -12.02
CA ASN A 734 15.07 20.20 -11.30
C ASN A 734 13.70 19.90 -11.94
N TYR A 735 13.48 18.63 -12.25
CA TYR A 735 12.27 18.10 -12.89
C TYR A 735 11.35 17.35 -11.91
N ARG A 736 11.73 17.31 -10.63
CA ARG A 736 11.10 16.45 -9.61
C ARG A 736 10.16 17.24 -8.70
N SER A 737 10.68 18.27 -8.06
CA SER A 737 10.08 18.94 -6.91
C SER A 737 9.50 20.30 -7.29
N THR A 738 8.46 20.73 -6.59
CA THR A 738 7.87 22.05 -6.78
C THR A 738 8.77 23.17 -6.26
N LYS A 739 8.50 24.40 -6.73
CA LYS A 739 9.24 25.61 -6.33
C LYS A 739 9.27 25.83 -4.82
N PHE A 740 8.21 25.49 -4.08
CA PHE A 740 8.14 25.69 -2.62
C PHE A 740 9.10 24.75 -1.90
N ILE A 741 9.14 23.48 -2.32
CA ILE A 741 10.05 22.48 -1.78
C ILE A 741 11.50 22.85 -2.10
N LEU A 742 11.80 23.24 -3.34
CA LEU A 742 13.16 23.60 -3.75
C LEU A 742 13.68 24.86 -3.04
N LYS A 743 12.85 25.91 -2.91
CA LYS A 743 13.24 27.11 -2.15
C LYS A 743 13.38 26.81 -0.65
N GLY A 744 12.46 26.04 -0.07
CA GLY A 744 12.51 25.70 1.36
C GLY A 744 13.72 24.84 1.69
N SER A 745 13.98 23.80 0.87
CA SER A 745 15.16 22.94 1.03
C SER A 745 16.47 23.65 0.72
N GLY A 746 16.48 24.64 -0.17
CA GLY A 746 17.64 25.50 -0.43
C GLY A 746 17.90 26.57 0.64
N ALA A 747 16.90 26.91 1.47
CA ALA A 747 17.06 27.81 2.62
C ALA A 747 17.68 27.09 3.83
N ILE A 748 17.24 25.86 4.12
CA ILE A 748 18.12 24.85 4.74
C ILE A 748 19.37 24.76 3.83
N MET A 749 20.57 24.32 4.16
CA MET A 749 21.74 24.41 3.23
C MET A 749 22.25 25.83 2.93
N GLY A 750 21.46 26.90 3.10
CA GLY A 750 21.92 28.29 2.95
C GLY A 750 22.31 28.68 1.50
N LYS A 751 21.62 28.13 0.50
CA LYS A 751 21.88 28.42 -0.92
C LYS A 751 21.29 29.76 -1.35
N ALA A 752 22.13 30.62 -1.92
CA ALA A 752 21.70 31.88 -2.54
C ALA A 752 20.79 31.65 -3.77
N GLU A 753 21.10 30.63 -4.59
CA GLU A 753 20.32 30.24 -5.76
C GLU A 753 19.89 28.76 -5.65
N PRO A 754 18.62 28.48 -5.32
CA PRO A 754 18.07 27.13 -5.36
C PRO A 754 18.00 26.58 -6.79
N LEU A 755 17.83 25.26 -6.92
CA LEU A 755 17.62 24.61 -8.22
C LEU A 755 16.41 25.20 -8.96
N GLN A 756 16.53 25.33 -10.28
CA GLN A 756 15.49 25.88 -11.15
C GLN A 756 14.37 24.86 -11.35
N CYS A 757 13.16 25.23 -10.92
CA CYS A 757 11.98 24.37 -11.01
C CYS A 757 11.40 24.36 -12.43
N GLU A 758 11.34 23.20 -13.07
CA GLU A 758 10.64 23.02 -14.36
C GLU A 758 9.17 22.57 -14.16
N SER A 759 8.81 22.11 -12.96
CA SER A 759 7.44 21.70 -12.67
C SER A 759 6.50 22.91 -12.55
N SER A 760 5.33 22.82 -13.19
CA SER A 760 4.27 23.83 -13.09
C SER A 760 3.40 23.59 -11.85
N GLY A 761 3.29 24.58 -10.96
CA GLY A 761 2.40 24.54 -9.80
C GLY A 761 3.10 24.28 -8.46
N GLY A 762 2.35 23.73 -7.50
CA GLY A 762 2.82 23.38 -6.15
C GLY A 762 2.09 24.11 -5.02
N VAL A 763 2.04 23.47 -3.86
CA VAL A 763 1.47 24.01 -2.61
C VAL A 763 2.59 24.38 -1.63
N PRO A 764 2.36 25.35 -0.72
CA PRO A 764 3.30 25.62 0.36
C PRO A 764 3.57 24.38 1.23
N ILE A 765 4.75 24.33 1.85
CA ILE A 765 5.11 23.26 2.77
C ILE A 765 4.19 23.34 4.00
N SER A 766 3.53 22.24 4.35
CA SER A 766 2.58 22.23 5.47
C SER A 766 3.29 21.87 6.78
N ILE A 767 3.03 22.62 7.85
CA ILE A 767 3.50 22.32 9.21
C ILE A 767 2.36 21.80 10.07
N ALA A 768 2.60 20.69 10.77
CA ALA A 768 1.62 19.98 11.58
C ALA A 768 2.10 19.82 13.05
N PRO A 769 1.74 20.75 13.96
CA PRO A 769 2.06 20.63 15.38
C PRO A 769 1.18 19.60 16.10
N CYS A 770 1.77 18.69 16.87
CA CYS A 770 1.06 17.63 17.61
C CYS A 770 1.47 17.63 19.09
N GLN A 771 0.67 17.07 19.98
CA GLN A 771 1.03 16.95 21.40
C GLN A 771 1.84 15.67 21.71
N THR A 772 1.57 14.57 20.99
CA THR A 772 2.17 13.25 21.26
C THR A 772 2.48 12.49 19.98
N GLU A 773 3.36 11.47 20.03
CA GLU A 773 3.62 10.63 18.84
C GLU A 773 2.37 9.86 18.37
N SER A 774 1.45 9.52 19.27
CA SER A 774 0.18 8.90 18.86
C SER A 774 -0.67 9.89 18.06
N GLU A 775 -0.78 11.14 18.49
CA GLU A 775 -1.51 12.18 17.74
C GLU A 775 -0.87 12.46 16.37
N GLU A 776 0.46 12.47 16.29
CA GLU A 776 1.18 12.58 15.02
C GLU A 776 0.84 11.43 14.08
N ALA A 777 0.82 10.18 14.57
CA ALA A 777 0.45 9.02 13.79
C ALA A 777 -1.01 9.05 13.31
N GLU A 778 -1.96 9.44 14.18
CA GLU A 778 -3.36 9.62 13.79
C GLU A 778 -3.54 10.71 12.73
N MET A 779 -2.82 11.83 12.86
CA MET A 779 -2.85 12.92 11.89
C MET A 779 -2.37 12.44 10.52
N ILE A 780 -1.34 11.61 10.46
CA ILE A 780 -0.85 11.04 9.20
C ILE A 780 -1.89 10.11 8.57
N VAL A 781 -2.51 9.23 9.36
CA VAL A 781 -3.62 8.39 8.88
C VAL A 781 -4.76 9.23 8.33
N GLU A 782 -5.19 10.28 9.04
CA GLU A 782 -6.23 11.21 8.59
C GLU A 782 -5.87 11.87 7.26
N GLN A 783 -4.64 12.36 7.12
CA GLN A 783 -4.22 12.99 5.86
C GLN A 783 -4.09 11.98 4.71
N ILE A 784 -3.61 10.75 4.96
CA ILE A 784 -3.57 9.70 3.94
C ILE A 784 -4.99 9.39 3.45
N GLU A 785 -5.95 9.20 4.36
CA GLU A 785 -7.35 8.99 4.00
C GLU A 785 -7.92 10.17 3.21
N ARG A 786 -7.60 11.41 3.60
CA ARG A 786 -8.03 12.63 2.91
C ARG A 786 -7.46 12.71 1.49
N LEU A 787 -6.15 12.51 1.34
CA LEU A 787 -5.43 12.60 0.06
C LEU A 787 -5.93 11.54 -0.94
N ILE A 788 -6.28 10.35 -0.46
CA ILE A 788 -6.82 9.27 -1.29
C ILE A 788 -8.31 9.50 -1.60
N GLY A 789 -9.01 10.38 -0.87
CA GLY A 789 -10.44 10.64 -1.03
C GLY A 789 -11.32 9.61 -0.30
N GLY A 790 -10.88 9.15 0.88
CA GLY A 790 -11.52 8.15 1.72
C GLY A 790 -11.08 6.70 1.42
N THR A 791 -11.01 5.88 2.46
CA THR A 791 -10.69 4.44 2.42
C THR A 791 -11.93 3.56 2.62
N SER A 792 -13.04 4.16 3.08
CA SER A 792 -14.34 3.51 3.26
C SER A 792 -15.48 4.54 3.12
N TYR A 793 -16.72 4.07 2.93
CA TYR A 793 -17.91 4.94 2.99
C TYR A 793 -18.03 5.68 4.33
N PHE A 794 -17.63 5.05 5.43
CA PHE A 794 -17.65 5.68 6.76
C PHE A 794 -16.74 6.92 6.82
N SER A 795 -15.55 6.86 6.21
CA SER A 795 -14.62 7.99 6.17
C SER A 795 -15.18 9.19 5.39
N LEU A 796 -16.02 8.94 4.38
CA LEU A 796 -16.71 9.97 3.59
C LEU A 796 -17.95 10.51 4.30
N ASP A 797 -18.82 9.62 4.80
CA ASP A 797 -20.10 10.00 5.42
C ASP A 797 -19.93 10.73 6.77
N SER A 798 -18.87 10.42 7.52
CA SER A 798 -18.56 11.05 8.80
C SER A 798 -18.03 12.50 8.69
N GLY A 799 -17.84 13.00 7.46
CA GLY A 799 -17.33 14.35 7.21
C GLY A 799 -15.83 14.52 7.50
N ARG A 800 -15.08 13.43 7.70
CA ARG A 800 -13.62 13.44 7.84
C ARG A 800 -12.89 13.82 6.55
N VAL A 801 -13.52 13.58 5.40
CA VAL A 801 -13.02 13.94 4.06
C VAL A 801 -14.13 14.67 3.31
N ALA A 802 -13.81 15.78 2.64
CA ALA A 802 -14.78 16.48 1.80
C ALA A 802 -14.90 15.78 0.42
N SER A 803 -16.11 15.69 -0.13
CA SER A 803 -16.45 15.08 -1.43
C SER A 803 -15.77 15.73 -2.66
N HIS A 804 -14.94 16.75 -2.48
CA HIS A 804 -14.44 17.64 -3.55
C HIS A 804 -12.92 17.91 -3.52
N GLU A 805 -12.13 17.15 -2.79
CA GLU A 805 -10.69 17.44 -2.67
C GLU A 805 -9.84 16.67 -3.69
N GLY A 806 -9.21 17.45 -4.60
CA GLY A 806 -8.06 17.05 -5.41
C GLY A 806 -8.37 16.75 -6.88
N GLU A 807 -7.86 17.58 -7.81
CA GLU A 807 -7.76 17.24 -9.24
C GLU A 807 -6.74 16.12 -9.52
N VAL A 808 -5.88 15.79 -8.53
CA VAL A 808 -4.81 14.81 -8.66
C VAL A 808 -5.20 13.50 -7.98
N SER A 809 -5.20 12.41 -8.75
CA SER A 809 -5.47 11.08 -8.24
C SER A 809 -4.25 10.52 -7.49
N VAL A 810 -4.36 10.42 -6.16
CA VAL A 810 -3.32 9.90 -5.26
C VAL A 810 -3.64 8.44 -4.88
N GLY A 811 -2.67 7.55 -5.01
CA GLY A 811 -2.69 6.16 -4.53
C GLY A 811 -1.80 5.98 -3.30
N PHE A 812 -1.75 4.78 -2.72
CA PHE A 812 -0.97 4.53 -1.50
C PHE A 812 0.55 4.67 -1.74
N GLY A 813 1.03 4.16 -2.88
CA GLY A 813 2.42 4.18 -3.35
C GLY A 813 2.94 5.55 -3.74
N ASP A 814 2.07 6.55 -3.80
CA ASP A 814 2.47 7.95 -3.97
C ASP A 814 2.87 8.63 -2.65
N ILE A 815 2.79 7.91 -1.52
CA ILE A 815 2.96 8.48 -0.19
C ILE A 815 4.17 7.85 0.51
N GLY A 816 5.14 8.70 0.84
CA GLY A 816 6.27 8.35 1.70
C GLY A 816 6.14 8.99 3.09
N VAL A 817 6.31 8.22 4.16
CA VAL A 817 6.40 8.69 5.54
C VAL A 817 7.81 8.46 6.04
N LEU A 818 8.55 9.55 6.20
CA LEU A 818 9.96 9.58 6.55
C LEU A 818 10.15 9.92 8.03
N TYR A 819 11.08 9.21 8.68
CA TYR A 819 11.47 9.45 10.06
C TYR A 819 12.98 9.35 10.25
N ARG A 820 13.50 9.90 11.34
CA ARG A 820 14.94 9.87 11.63
C ARG A 820 15.40 8.55 12.22
N LEU A 821 14.60 7.98 13.13
CA LEU A 821 14.91 6.77 13.90
C LEU A 821 13.87 5.68 13.64
N ASN A 822 14.32 4.43 13.49
CA ASN A 822 13.41 3.31 13.25
C ASN A 822 12.36 3.14 14.36
N ALA A 823 12.66 3.49 15.61
CA ALA A 823 11.72 3.44 16.74
C ALA A 823 10.47 4.34 16.54
N GLN A 824 10.56 5.41 15.74
CA GLN A 824 9.39 6.23 15.39
C GLN A 824 8.39 5.44 14.52
N GLY A 825 8.90 4.49 13.72
CA GLY A 825 8.11 3.66 12.83
C GLY A 825 7.11 2.74 13.54
N ASP A 826 7.32 2.39 14.81
CA ASP A 826 6.43 1.45 15.53
C ASP A 826 5.07 2.06 15.82
N ALA A 827 5.04 3.31 16.31
CA ALA A 827 3.80 4.04 16.56
C ALA A 827 3.03 4.32 15.25
N LEU A 828 3.77 4.69 14.19
CA LEU A 828 3.21 4.91 12.86
C LEU A 828 2.62 3.63 12.29
N LYS A 829 3.37 2.53 12.29
CA LYS A 829 2.91 1.22 11.81
C LYS A 829 1.66 0.77 12.55
N LYS A 830 1.63 0.88 13.89
CA LYS A 830 0.45 0.52 14.68
C LYS A 830 -0.80 1.33 14.28
N ALA A 831 -0.66 2.64 14.05
CA ALA A 831 -1.79 3.48 13.66
C ALA A 831 -2.30 3.15 12.24
N VAL A 832 -1.37 2.94 11.29
CA VAL A 832 -1.64 2.60 9.89
C VAL A 832 -2.25 1.19 9.78
N ASP A 833 -1.72 0.20 10.50
CA ASP A 833 -2.26 -1.16 10.56
C ASP A 833 -3.67 -1.16 11.16
N ARG A 834 -3.90 -0.40 12.25
CA ARG A 834 -5.24 -0.24 12.84
C ARG A 834 -6.20 0.51 11.93
N ALA A 835 -5.70 1.28 10.96
CA ALA A 835 -6.51 1.92 9.92
C ALA A 835 -6.76 0.99 8.73
N GLY A 836 -6.11 -0.17 8.66
CA GLY A 836 -6.18 -1.10 7.53
C GLY A 836 -5.48 -0.58 6.27
N ILE A 837 -4.62 0.42 6.39
CA ILE A 837 -3.92 1.02 5.25
C ILE A 837 -2.73 0.13 4.85
N PRO A 838 -2.60 -0.27 3.58
CA PRO A 838 -1.46 -1.06 3.10
C PRO A 838 -0.14 -0.31 3.28
N VAL A 839 0.84 -0.96 3.91
CA VAL A 839 2.11 -0.34 4.26
C VAL A 839 3.31 -1.25 3.98
N VAL A 840 4.43 -0.65 3.58
CA VAL A 840 5.75 -1.29 3.56
C VAL A 840 6.70 -0.51 4.46
N ARG A 841 7.44 -1.20 5.34
CA ARG A 841 8.42 -0.58 6.23
C ARG A 841 9.83 -0.96 5.81
N SER A 842 10.75 0.00 5.75
CA SER A 842 12.18 -0.24 5.53
C SER A 842 13.00 -0.13 6.82
N GLY A 843 14.20 -0.69 6.82
CA GLY A 843 15.13 -0.65 7.96
C GLY A 843 14.99 -1.83 8.91
N GLU A 844 14.54 -2.95 8.36
CA GLU A 844 14.28 -4.21 9.03
C GLU A 844 15.57 -5.07 8.92
N SER A 845 15.84 -6.00 9.85
CA SER A 845 17.11 -6.75 9.86
C SER A 845 17.38 -7.43 8.50
N PRO A 846 18.65 -7.53 8.06
CA PRO A 846 19.03 -8.27 6.85
C PRO A 846 18.37 -9.64 6.81
N LEU A 847 18.06 -10.14 5.61
CA LEU A 847 17.34 -11.40 5.47
C LEU A 847 18.04 -12.55 6.20
N VAL A 848 19.37 -12.59 6.13
CA VAL A 848 20.25 -13.54 6.83
C VAL A 848 20.16 -13.52 8.36
N GLY A 849 19.57 -12.49 8.96
CA GLY A 849 19.36 -12.38 10.40
C GLY A 849 18.00 -12.89 10.88
N ARG A 850 17.11 -13.33 9.97
CA ARG A 850 15.73 -13.71 10.31
C ARG A 850 15.57 -15.22 10.34
N TYR A 851 14.76 -15.72 11.26
CA TYR A 851 14.32 -17.12 11.24
C TYR A 851 13.37 -17.36 10.06
N PRO A 852 13.46 -18.50 9.33
CA PRO A 852 14.47 -19.56 9.44
C PRO A 852 15.74 -19.33 8.61
N VAL A 853 15.83 -18.21 7.88
CA VAL A 853 16.93 -17.92 6.94
C VAL A 853 18.30 -17.89 7.62
N ASN A 854 18.41 -17.39 8.85
CA ASN A 854 19.64 -17.37 9.63
C ASN A 854 20.25 -18.77 9.82
N ILE A 855 19.42 -19.81 9.93
CA ILE A 855 19.85 -21.20 10.06
C ILE A 855 20.25 -21.75 8.70
N LEU A 856 19.37 -21.59 7.71
CA LEU A 856 19.60 -22.07 6.34
C LEU A 856 20.88 -21.49 5.74
N TRP A 857 21.11 -20.19 5.95
CA TRP A 857 22.32 -19.53 5.49
C TRP A 857 23.59 -20.13 6.12
N ARG A 858 23.58 -20.42 7.42
CA ARG A 858 24.72 -21.06 8.11
C ARG A 858 24.95 -22.48 7.64
N PHE A 859 23.88 -23.23 7.44
CA PHE A 859 23.95 -24.58 6.88
C PHE A 859 24.61 -24.58 5.49
N LEU A 860 24.13 -23.73 4.59
CA LEU A 860 24.70 -23.59 3.24
C LEU A 860 26.17 -23.14 3.28
N GLN A 861 26.54 -22.23 4.19
CA GLN A 861 27.93 -21.84 4.40
C GLN A 861 28.81 -23.00 4.88
N THR A 862 28.30 -23.90 5.75
CA THR A 862 29.07 -25.07 6.19
C THR A 862 29.26 -26.11 5.10
N ILE A 863 28.34 -26.21 4.13
CA ILE A 863 28.49 -27.06 2.95
C ILE A 863 29.52 -26.45 1.99
N GLN A 864 29.41 -25.15 1.71
CA GLN A 864 30.31 -24.46 0.78
C GLN A 864 31.74 -24.35 1.31
N TYR A 865 31.90 -24.15 2.62
CA TYR A 865 33.19 -23.91 3.28
C TYR A 865 33.40 -24.90 4.44
N PRO A 866 33.60 -26.20 4.16
CA PRO A 866 33.65 -27.24 5.18
C PRO A 866 34.78 -27.01 6.20
N ASP A 867 35.92 -26.45 5.78
CA ASP A 867 37.07 -26.20 6.66
C ASP A 867 36.95 -24.92 7.51
N ASN A 868 35.90 -24.11 7.30
CA ASN A 868 35.68 -22.89 8.09
C ASN A 868 35.09 -23.23 9.48
N ALA A 869 35.97 -23.30 10.48
CA ALA A 869 35.61 -23.63 11.85
C ALA A 869 34.60 -22.65 12.50
N TYR A 870 34.53 -21.40 12.04
CA TYR A 870 33.61 -20.41 12.58
C TYR A 870 32.16 -20.69 12.15
N TYR A 871 31.92 -20.95 10.87
CA TYR A 871 30.59 -21.31 10.38
C TYR A 871 30.10 -22.61 11.02
N ARG A 872 30.99 -23.60 11.14
CA ARG A 872 30.68 -24.87 11.82
C ARG A 872 30.29 -24.65 13.28
N LYS A 873 31.07 -23.87 14.03
CA LYS A 873 30.79 -23.53 15.44
C LYS A 873 29.40 -22.89 15.61
N ILE A 874 29.05 -21.92 14.77
CA ILE A 874 27.74 -21.24 14.86
C ILE A 874 26.60 -22.21 14.52
N TYR A 875 26.76 -23.00 13.46
CA TYR A 875 25.76 -23.98 13.06
C TYR A 875 25.57 -25.07 14.14
N GLU A 876 26.65 -25.55 14.77
CA GLU A 876 26.61 -26.46 15.91
C GLU A 876 25.97 -25.84 17.15
N ALA A 877 26.11 -24.54 17.37
CA ALA A 877 25.41 -23.84 18.45
C ALA A 877 23.90 -23.87 18.27
N PHE A 878 23.39 -23.71 17.04
CA PHE A 878 21.96 -23.87 16.74
C PHE A 878 21.45 -25.31 17.00
N LEU A 879 22.30 -26.32 16.76
CA LEU A 879 22.01 -27.72 17.11
C LEU A 879 21.95 -27.91 18.63
N ALA A 880 22.91 -27.35 19.37
CA ALA A 880 23.02 -27.52 20.81
C ALA A 880 21.91 -26.81 21.60
N ASP A 881 21.45 -25.65 21.13
CA ASP A 881 20.34 -24.90 21.73
C ASP A 881 18.95 -25.48 21.38
N GLY A 882 18.90 -26.64 20.70
CA GLY A 882 17.66 -27.29 20.30
C GLY A 882 16.84 -26.52 19.25
N THR A 883 17.44 -25.51 18.62
CA THR A 883 16.78 -24.69 17.58
C THR A 883 16.53 -25.49 16.30
N ILE A 884 17.31 -26.55 16.05
CA ILE A 884 17.15 -27.47 14.92
C ILE A 884 17.30 -28.93 15.34
N ARG A 885 16.56 -29.83 14.67
CA ARG A 885 16.69 -31.28 14.82
C ARG A 885 17.56 -31.83 13.69
N ARG A 886 18.52 -32.70 14.01
CA ARG A 886 19.44 -33.32 13.03
C ARG A 886 18.97 -34.72 12.65
N LYS A 887 18.85 -35.01 11.36
CA LYS A 887 19.03 -36.36 10.80
C LYS A 887 20.50 -36.51 10.35
N GLU A 888 21.04 -37.72 10.46
CA GLU A 888 22.48 -38.02 10.35
C GLU A 888 23.13 -37.57 9.01
N ALA A 889 24.48 -37.41 9.03
CA ALA A 889 25.46 -37.08 7.96
C ALA A 889 25.11 -36.07 6.83
N ILE A 890 25.99 -35.09 6.59
CA ILE A 890 25.83 -33.96 5.64
C ILE A 890 26.13 -34.36 4.17
N ASP A 891 26.34 -35.64 3.88
CA ASP A 891 27.05 -36.09 2.68
C ASP A 891 26.21 -36.12 1.37
N GLU A 892 24.92 -35.73 1.37
CA GLU A 892 24.01 -35.92 0.22
C GLU A 892 23.50 -34.65 -0.51
N PHE A 893 24.07 -33.46 -0.28
CA PHE A 893 23.70 -32.27 -1.08
C PHE A 893 24.56 -32.16 -2.34
N HIS A 894 24.14 -32.83 -3.43
CA HIS A 894 24.81 -32.77 -4.73
C HIS A 894 24.64 -31.42 -5.44
N ALA A 895 25.71 -30.94 -6.10
CA ALA A 895 25.80 -29.61 -6.72
C ALA A 895 25.04 -29.43 -8.06
N GLU A 896 24.22 -30.39 -8.50
CA GLU A 896 23.53 -30.34 -9.80
C GLU A 896 22.04 -29.94 -9.73
N ILE A 897 21.51 -29.65 -8.54
CA ILE A 897 20.12 -29.20 -8.33
C ILE A 897 20.01 -27.67 -8.19
N PRO A 898 18.91 -27.03 -8.63
CA PRO A 898 18.69 -25.59 -8.48
C PRO A 898 18.76 -25.13 -7.00
N LEU A 899 19.29 -23.93 -6.75
CA LEU A 899 19.45 -23.37 -5.40
C LEU A 899 18.13 -23.32 -4.61
N SER A 900 17.00 -23.09 -5.28
CA SER A 900 15.68 -23.11 -4.65
C SER A 900 15.31 -24.48 -4.08
N GLU A 901 15.67 -25.57 -4.79
CA GLU A 901 15.41 -26.93 -4.34
C GLU A 901 16.34 -27.33 -3.18
N ILE A 902 17.59 -26.86 -3.19
CA ILE A 902 18.52 -27.03 -2.06
C ILE A 902 17.95 -26.38 -0.80
N ILE A 903 17.35 -25.18 -0.92
CA ILE A 903 16.68 -24.50 0.21
C ILE A 903 15.49 -25.33 0.71
N ASP A 904 14.67 -25.88 -0.19
CA ASP A 904 13.52 -26.73 0.19
C ASP A 904 13.96 -27.99 0.93
N GLN A 905 15.01 -28.65 0.44
CA GLN A 905 15.60 -29.82 1.08
C GLN A 905 16.20 -29.46 2.45
N ALA A 906 16.89 -28.32 2.58
CA ALA A 906 17.44 -27.86 3.85
C ALA A 906 16.34 -27.55 4.89
N VAL A 907 15.22 -26.94 4.47
CA VAL A 907 14.05 -26.72 5.33
C VAL A 907 13.48 -28.05 5.84
N ALA A 908 13.31 -29.02 4.93
CA ALA A 908 12.79 -30.35 5.28
C ALA A 908 13.76 -31.14 6.17
N PHE A 909 15.07 -31.06 5.89
CA PHE A 909 16.12 -31.75 6.63
C PHE A 909 16.22 -31.29 8.08
N HIS A 910 15.99 -30.00 8.35
CA HIS A 910 16.03 -29.42 9.69
C HIS A 910 14.68 -29.41 10.42
N GLU A 911 13.60 -29.87 9.78
CA GLU A 911 12.23 -29.83 10.32
C GLU A 911 11.84 -28.39 10.79
N LEU A 912 12.18 -27.37 9.99
CA LEU A 912 11.96 -25.96 10.38
C LEU A 912 10.47 -25.59 10.31
N GLU A 913 9.88 -25.28 11.47
CA GLU A 913 8.49 -24.83 11.57
C GLU A 913 8.37 -23.30 11.40
N CYS A 914 7.84 -22.86 10.25
CA CYS A 914 7.53 -21.45 10.02
C CYS A 914 6.12 -21.13 10.52
N SER A 915 5.98 -20.80 11.81
CA SER A 915 4.68 -20.54 12.46
C SER A 915 4.29 -19.06 12.51
N SER A 916 5.26 -18.13 12.42
CA SER A 916 5.01 -16.69 12.42
C SER A 916 4.97 -16.11 11.00
N GLU A 917 4.17 -15.06 10.80
CA GLU A 917 4.08 -14.33 9.52
C GLU A 917 5.46 -13.85 9.04
N GLU A 918 6.28 -13.32 9.96
CA GLU A 918 7.65 -12.88 9.67
C GLU A 918 8.57 -14.01 9.19
N SER A 919 8.41 -15.23 9.74
CA SER A 919 9.23 -16.38 9.37
C SER A 919 8.90 -16.93 7.99
N VAL A 920 7.60 -16.98 7.66
CA VAL A 920 7.12 -17.37 6.33
C VAL A 920 7.58 -16.36 5.28
N GLU A 921 7.45 -15.07 5.58
CA GLU A 921 7.90 -14.01 4.67
C GLU A 921 9.41 -14.09 4.42
N ALA A 922 10.23 -14.28 5.45
CA ALA A 922 11.67 -14.39 5.32
C ALA A 922 12.07 -15.59 4.42
N LEU A 923 11.46 -16.76 4.63
CA LEU A 923 11.74 -17.94 3.82
C LEU A 923 11.36 -17.74 2.35
N LEU A 924 10.20 -17.16 2.08
CA LEU A 924 9.75 -16.87 0.72
C LEU A 924 10.68 -15.89 -0.01
N ARG A 925 11.14 -14.84 0.70
CA ARG A 925 12.11 -13.88 0.15
C ARG A 925 13.43 -14.58 -0.23
N LEU A 926 13.93 -15.50 0.60
CA LEU A 926 15.15 -16.26 0.29
C LEU A 926 14.95 -17.13 -0.96
N LYS A 927 13.81 -17.82 -1.08
CA LYS A 927 13.50 -18.65 -2.26
C LYS A 927 13.41 -17.82 -3.53
N HIS A 928 12.70 -16.68 -3.50
CA HIS A 928 12.61 -15.79 -4.67
C HIS A 928 13.99 -15.31 -5.11
N LEU A 929 14.86 -14.94 -4.16
CA LEU A 929 16.23 -14.56 -4.48
C LEU A 929 17.02 -15.71 -5.13
N ALA A 930 16.76 -16.96 -4.74
CA ALA A 930 17.43 -18.13 -5.30
C ALA A 930 16.93 -18.52 -6.70
N VAL A 931 15.63 -18.39 -6.98
CA VAL A 931 15.02 -18.77 -8.28
C VAL A 931 15.59 -17.95 -9.43
N ASP A 932 15.72 -16.63 -9.24
CA ASP A 932 16.20 -15.72 -10.29
C ASP A 932 17.73 -15.56 -10.31
N PHE A 933 18.46 -16.30 -9.46
CA PHE A 933 19.89 -16.11 -9.30
C PHE A 933 20.70 -16.78 -10.43
N LYS A 934 21.56 -15.99 -11.08
CA LYS A 934 22.53 -16.49 -12.06
C LYS A 934 23.89 -16.65 -11.39
N GLY A 935 24.26 -17.88 -11.03
CA GLY A 935 25.55 -18.21 -10.40
C GLY A 935 25.50 -19.52 -9.62
N ASP A 936 26.66 -19.93 -9.08
CA ASP A 936 26.74 -21.06 -8.16
C ASP A 936 26.41 -20.67 -6.71
N MET A 937 26.41 -21.65 -5.80
CA MET A 937 26.15 -21.45 -4.38
C MET A 937 27.12 -20.47 -3.71
N GLY A 938 28.40 -20.46 -4.12
CA GLY A 938 29.39 -19.54 -3.58
C GLY A 938 29.04 -18.08 -3.92
N VAL A 939 28.72 -17.81 -5.19
CA VAL A 939 28.31 -16.46 -5.62
C VAL A 939 26.99 -16.03 -4.97
N PHE A 940 26.07 -16.98 -4.73
CA PHE A 940 24.82 -16.72 -4.01
C PHE A 940 25.07 -16.34 -2.53
N LEU A 941 25.95 -17.07 -1.85
CA LEU A 941 26.33 -16.78 -0.45
C LEU A 941 27.09 -15.46 -0.33
N ASP A 942 28.00 -15.15 -1.25
CA ASP A 942 28.67 -13.84 -1.34
C ASP A 942 27.62 -12.73 -1.55
N SER A 943 26.58 -13.00 -2.35
CA SER A 943 25.46 -12.07 -2.51
C SER A 943 24.72 -11.80 -1.21
N LEU A 944 24.39 -12.83 -0.44
CA LEU A 944 23.72 -12.68 0.86
C LEU A 944 24.62 -11.99 1.90
N SER A 945 25.92 -12.30 1.94
CA SER A 945 26.89 -11.65 2.85
C SER A 945 27.07 -10.16 2.58
N LEU A 946 26.84 -9.71 1.34
CA LEU A 946 26.92 -8.32 0.90
C LEU A 946 25.60 -7.54 1.08
N GLU A 947 24.52 -8.19 1.55
CA GLU A 947 23.20 -7.55 1.73
C GLU A 947 23.19 -6.62 2.97
N ARG A 948 22.77 -5.35 2.78
CA ARG A 948 22.78 -4.32 3.85
C ARG A 948 21.39 -3.95 4.40
N GLY A 949 20.35 -4.75 4.13
CA GLY A 949 18.98 -4.53 4.65
C GLY A 949 18.25 -3.26 4.14
N ILE A 950 18.82 -2.56 3.14
CA ILE A 950 18.25 -1.35 2.52
C ILE A 950 17.51 -1.68 1.21
N ASP A 951 17.75 -2.86 0.63
CA ASP A 951 17.25 -3.28 -0.68
C ASP A 951 15.81 -3.88 -0.61
N HIS A 952 14.89 -3.22 0.09
CA HIS A 952 13.49 -3.67 0.19
C HIS A 952 12.64 -3.05 -0.93
N ALA A 953 12.56 -3.72 -2.07
CA ALA A 953 11.61 -3.34 -3.13
C ALA A 953 11.26 -4.51 -4.07
N VAL A 954 10.65 -5.58 -3.54
CA VAL A 954 9.88 -6.54 -4.35
C VAL A 954 8.67 -7.02 -3.53
N LEU A 955 7.76 -6.10 -3.19
CA LEU A 955 6.44 -6.46 -2.66
C LEU A 955 5.38 -5.99 -3.68
N VAL A 956 4.48 -6.89 -4.04
CA VAL A 956 3.37 -6.62 -4.98
C VAL A 956 2.32 -5.73 -4.29
N GLY A 957 1.77 -4.77 -5.02
CA GLY A 957 0.65 -3.91 -4.62
C GLY A 957 1.01 -2.46 -4.22
N ASP A 958 0.03 -1.58 -4.32
CA ASP A 958 0.07 -0.16 -3.99
C ASP A 958 0.08 0.05 -2.45
N ARG A 959 1.16 0.62 -1.89
CA ARG A 959 1.37 0.70 -0.43
C ARG A 959 2.06 2.00 0.00
N VAL A 960 1.70 2.50 1.18
CA VAL A 960 2.39 3.62 1.82
C VAL A 960 3.79 3.16 2.25
N ALA A 961 4.80 3.98 1.98
CA ALA A 961 6.18 3.65 2.32
C ALA A 961 6.60 4.29 3.65
N LEU A 962 6.87 3.49 4.68
CA LEU A 962 7.40 3.93 5.98
C LEU A 962 8.91 3.68 6.05
N MET A 963 9.71 4.73 6.17
CA MET A 963 11.16 4.56 6.10
C MET A 963 11.97 5.61 6.84
N SER A 964 13.22 5.25 7.13
CA SER A 964 14.19 6.25 7.59
C SER A 964 14.56 7.21 6.46
N ILE A 965 14.90 8.45 6.78
CA ILE A 965 15.36 9.43 5.76
C ILE A 965 16.58 8.91 4.99
N HIS A 966 17.46 8.12 5.64
CA HIS A 966 18.60 7.49 4.98
C HIS A 966 18.19 6.44 3.94
N ALA A 967 17.16 5.65 4.23
CA ALA A 967 16.63 4.64 3.32
C ALA A 967 15.85 5.27 2.15
N ALA A 968 15.37 6.51 2.31
CA ALA A 968 14.69 7.25 1.26
C ALA A 968 15.63 7.83 0.18
N LYS A 969 16.96 7.79 0.39
CA LYS A 969 17.91 8.28 -0.60
C LYS A 969 17.74 7.54 -1.93
N GLY A 970 17.72 8.29 -3.02
CA GLY A 970 17.44 7.76 -4.37
C GLY A 970 15.95 7.59 -4.71
N LEU A 971 15.06 7.52 -3.72
CA LEU A 971 13.61 7.39 -3.93
C LEU A 971 12.91 8.76 -4.05
N GLU A 972 11.63 8.76 -4.41
CA GLU A 972 10.80 9.96 -4.57
C GLU A 972 9.30 9.62 -4.57
N TRP A 973 8.48 10.54 -4.04
CA TRP A 973 7.03 10.40 -3.94
C TRP A 973 6.34 11.72 -4.28
N PRO A 974 5.14 11.71 -4.89
CA PRO A 974 4.25 12.86 -4.94
C PRO A 974 4.09 13.55 -3.58
N ILE A 975 3.77 12.79 -2.54
CA ILE A 975 3.54 13.31 -1.20
C ILE A 975 4.52 12.69 -0.21
N VAL A 976 5.16 13.54 0.60
CA VAL A 976 6.05 13.10 1.66
C VAL A 976 5.66 13.73 3.00
N PHE A 977 5.58 12.89 4.02
CA PHE A 977 5.54 13.29 5.42
C PHE A 977 6.94 13.15 6.01
N ILE A 978 7.47 14.18 6.66
CA ILE A 978 8.67 14.05 7.51
C ILE A 978 8.24 14.26 8.97
N THR A 979 8.39 13.20 9.75
CA THR A 979 7.88 13.11 11.12
C THR A 979 8.97 13.33 12.16
N GLY A 980 8.59 13.82 13.32
CA GLY A 980 9.52 14.12 14.40
C GLY A 980 10.56 15.17 14.03
N CYS A 981 10.15 16.25 13.34
CA CYS A 981 10.94 17.44 13.10
C CYS A 981 11.12 18.23 14.41
N GLU A 982 11.84 17.63 15.35
CA GLU A 982 11.98 18.07 16.74
C GLU A 982 13.46 18.27 17.09
N ASP A 983 13.75 19.24 17.96
CA ASP A 983 15.08 19.43 18.52
C ASP A 983 15.56 18.12 19.17
N LYS A 984 16.86 17.81 19.00
CA LYS A 984 17.53 16.55 19.38
C LYS A 984 17.19 15.32 18.55
N LEU A 985 16.14 15.35 17.72
CA LEU A 985 15.88 14.32 16.71
C LEU A 985 16.35 14.75 15.34
N ILE A 986 15.94 15.94 14.89
CA ILE A 986 16.40 16.56 13.65
C ILE A 986 16.81 18.00 14.03
N PRO A 987 18.09 18.30 14.25
CA PRO A 987 19.26 17.43 14.16
C PRO A 987 19.38 16.42 15.32
N CYS A 988 19.91 15.22 15.05
CA CYS A 988 20.00 14.16 16.03
C CYS A 988 21.17 14.34 17.01
N SER A 989 20.89 14.78 18.24
CA SER A 989 21.88 14.90 19.34
C SER A 989 21.66 13.92 20.49
N LEU A 990 20.61 13.08 20.43
CA LEU A 990 20.29 12.08 21.46
C LEU A 990 21.39 11.03 21.71
N PHE A 991 22.29 10.82 20.74
CA PHE A 991 23.35 9.80 20.80
C PHE A 991 24.76 10.40 20.86
N GLY A 992 24.89 11.67 21.27
CA GLY A 992 26.15 12.42 21.31
C GLY A 992 26.24 13.49 20.20
N ASN A 993 27.41 14.11 20.07
CA ASN A 993 27.65 15.11 19.03
C ASN A 993 27.75 14.43 17.66
N ARG A 994 26.69 14.54 16.86
CA ARG A 994 26.72 14.29 15.41
C ARG A 994 27.02 15.59 14.68
N ASP A 995 27.59 15.47 13.49
CA ASP A 995 27.83 16.62 12.61
C ASP A 995 26.50 17.26 12.20
N GLU A 996 26.27 18.49 12.64
CA GLU A 996 25.09 19.27 12.29
C GLU A 996 24.99 19.47 10.78
N LYS A 997 26.13 19.60 10.07
CA LYS A 997 26.13 19.73 8.60
C LYS A 997 25.63 18.46 7.93
N GLU A 998 25.97 17.27 8.46
CA GLU A 998 25.42 16.00 7.98
C GLU A 998 23.92 15.88 8.26
N GLU A 999 23.46 16.24 9.46
CA GLU A 999 22.02 16.21 9.79
C GLU A 999 21.21 17.22 8.96
N ARG A 1000 21.82 18.35 8.58
CA ARG A 1000 21.23 19.33 7.67
C ARG A 1000 21.09 18.76 6.24
N ARG A 1001 22.14 18.10 5.73
CA ARG A 1001 22.10 17.35 4.44
C ARG A 1001 21.05 16.25 4.49
N LEU A 1002 20.91 15.56 5.62
CA LEU A 1002 19.88 14.54 5.81
C LEU A 1002 18.46 15.14 5.70
N PHE A 1003 18.20 16.27 6.37
CA PHE A 1003 16.91 16.94 6.26
C PHE A 1003 16.63 17.44 4.83
N TYR A 1004 17.64 18.03 4.17
CA TYR A 1004 17.58 18.41 2.75
C TYR A 1004 17.23 17.24 1.83
N VAL A 1005 17.88 16.07 2.02
CA VAL A 1005 17.57 14.84 1.28
C VAL A 1005 16.11 14.46 1.49
N GLY A 1006 15.62 14.44 2.74
CA GLY A 1006 14.23 14.14 3.08
C GLY A 1006 13.24 15.05 2.38
N MET A 1007 13.45 16.37 2.45
CA MET A 1007 12.57 17.36 1.81
C MET A 1007 12.51 17.16 0.29
N THR A 1008 13.65 16.88 -0.34
CA THR A 1008 13.78 16.72 -1.79
C THR A 1008 13.35 15.33 -2.31
N ARG A 1009 12.80 14.48 -1.44
CA ARG A 1009 12.06 13.27 -1.85
C ARG A 1009 10.65 13.60 -2.32
N ALA A 1010 10.09 14.72 -1.85
CA ALA A 1010 8.76 15.18 -2.24
C ALA A 1010 8.76 15.77 -3.65
N ARG A 1011 7.82 15.35 -4.49
CA ARG A 1011 7.57 15.95 -5.81
C ARG A 1011 6.58 17.11 -5.70
N SER A 1012 5.38 16.88 -5.19
CA SER A 1012 4.30 17.88 -5.19
C SER A 1012 4.00 18.48 -3.82
N GLN A 1013 3.93 17.68 -2.75
CA GLN A 1013 3.52 18.13 -1.43
C GLN A 1013 4.44 17.58 -0.34
N LEU A 1014 4.83 18.46 0.59
CA LEU A 1014 5.67 18.15 1.74
C LEU A 1014 4.95 18.58 3.02
N ILE A 1015 4.82 17.64 3.96
CA ILE A 1015 4.19 17.86 5.26
C ILE A 1015 5.23 17.55 6.33
N LEU A 1016 5.52 18.52 7.19
CA LEU A 1016 6.47 18.40 8.29
C LEU A 1016 5.70 18.40 9.61
N SER A 1017 5.94 17.41 10.47
CA SER A 1017 5.28 17.32 11.78
C SER A 1017 6.28 17.28 12.93
N HIS A 1018 5.86 17.81 14.07
CA HIS A 1018 6.61 17.77 15.32
C HIS A 1018 5.65 17.56 16.50
N VAL A 1019 6.15 16.97 17.58
CA VAL A 1019 5.38 16.74 18.82
C VAL A 1019 5.95 17.51 20.01
N ASN A 1020 5.14 17.73 21.04
CA ASN A 1020 5.59 18.33 22.30
C ASN A 1020 6.11 17.28 23.31
N ARG A 1021 5.64 16.03 23.21
CA ARG A 1021 6.02 14.93 24.11
C ARG A 1021 6.20 13.64 23.33
N ARG A 1022 7.36 13.00 23.44
CA ARG A 1022 7.67 11.74 22.75
C ARG A 1022 8.11 10.65 23.71
N ALA A 1023 7.58 9.44 23.58
CA ALA A 1023 8.12 8.25 24.20
C ALA A 1023 9.24 7.65 23.34
N LEU A 1024 10.46 7.61 23.87
CA LEU A 1024 11.62 6.96 23.24
C LEU A 1024 12.22 5.98 24.25
N ASN A 1025 12.35 4.71 23.86
CA ASN A 1025 12.90 3.63 24.70
C ASN A 1025 12.31 3.57 26.12
N GLY A 1026 10.98 3.72 26.23
CA GLY A 1026 10.25 3.67 27.50
C GLY A 1026 10.33 4.95 28.35
N ARG A 1027 10.99 6.02 27.89
CA ARG A 1027 11.04 7.32 28.58
C ARG A 1027 10.26 8.37 27.79
N VAL A 1028 9.46 9.17 28.50
CA VAL A 1028 8.76 10.32 27.90
C VAL A 1028 9.63 11.56 28.01
N ILE A 1029 9.96 12.16 26.88
CA ILE A 1029 10.81 13.34 26.74
C ILE A 1029 9.96 14.51 26.24
N HIS A 1030 10.19 15.70 26.79
CA HIS A 1030 9.61 16.93 26.25
C HIS A 1030 10.44 17.39 25.04
N MET A 1031 9.76 17.65 23.93
CA MET A 1031 10.37 17.98 22.66
C MET A 1031 9.99 19.42 22.29
N SER A 1032 10.90 20.10 21.59
CA SER A 1032 10.66 21.41 20.97
C SER A 1032 10.74 21.25 19.45
N PRO A 1033 10.14 22.15 18.65
CA PRO A 1033 10.31 22.13 17.20
C PRO A 1033 11.79 22.15 16.80
N SER A 1034 12.12 21.49 15.68
CA SER A 1034 13.47 21.51 15.14
C SER A 1034 13.93 22.93 14.79
N PRO A 1035 15.18 23.32 15.10
CA PRO A 1035 15.73 24.61 14.70
C PRO A 1035 15.77 24.78 13.17
N PHE A 1036 15.84 23.69 12.40
CA PHE A 1036 15.80 23.76 10.94
C PHE A 1036 14.45 24.26 10.41
N LEU A 1037 13.35 24.12 11.17
CA LEU A 1037 12.05 24.65 10.73
C LEU A 1037 12.03 26.18 10.70
N ASP A 1038 12.76 26.84 11.60
CA ASP A 1038 12.80 28.31 11.70
C ASP A 1038 13.57 28.96 10.55
N GLU A 1039 14.40 28.17 9.85
CA GLU A 1039 15.17 28.63 8.70
C GLU A 1039 14.39 28.61 7.38
N ILE A 1040 13.24 27.92 7.35
CA ILE A 1040 12.37 27.90 6.18
C ILE A 1040 11.60 29.23 6.14
N PRO A 1041 11.69 30.01 5.04
CA PRO A 1041 10.95 31.26 4.91
C PRO A 1041 9.45 31.08 5.13
N LYS A 1042 8.85 31.96 5.95
CA LYS A 1042 7.44 31.83 6.39
C LYS A 1042 6.44 31.89 5.24
N ASP A 1043 6.77 32.57 4.15
CA ASP A 1043 5.96 32.64 2.93
C ASP A 1043 5.91 31.32 2.15
N LEU A 1044 6.81 30.38 2.45
CA LEU A 1044 6.80 29.02 1.90
C LEU A 1044 6.06 28.02 2.79
N LEU A 1045 5.62 28.44 3.98
CA LEU A 1045 4.96 27.59 4.96
C LEU A 1045 3.44 27.84 5.01
N SER A 1046 2.70 26.79 5.34
CA SER A 1046 1.27 26.84 5.64
C SER A 1046 0.95 25.95 6.84
N SER A 1047 -0.11 26.27 7.59
CA SER A 1047 -0.61 25.36 8.62
C SER A 1047 -1.40 24.23 7.98
N LEU A 1048 -1.17 22.99 8.41
CA LEU A 1048 -1.93 21.85 7.94
C LEU A 1048 -3.39 21.94 8.43
N GLU A 1049 -4.35 21.90 7.51
CA GLU A 1049 -5.77 21.82 7.85
C GLU A 1049 -6.12 20.47 8.49
N ARG A 1050 -6.82 20.50 9.64
CA ARG A 1050 -7.30 19.32 10.37
C ARG A 1050 -8.82 19.36 10.54
N SER A 1051 -9.48 18.23 10.33
CA SER A 1051 -10.93 18.10 10.53
C SER A 1051 -11.30 17.94 12.02
N TRP A 1052 -10.40 17.36 12.81
CA TRP A 1052 -10.58 17.10 14.24
C TRP A 1052 -9.82 18.10 15.12
N LYS A 1053 -10.54 18.72 16.08
CA LYS A 1053 -9.92 19.46 17.19
C LYS A 1053 -9.83 18.53 18.41
N PRO A 1054 -8.67 18.39 19.06
CA PRO A 1054 -8.55 17.54 20.23
C PRO A 1054 -9.55 17.96 21.31
N LYS A 1055 -10.33 17.01 21.84
CA LYS A 1055 -11.20 17.25 22.99
C LYS A 1055 -10.33 17.83 24.11
N LYS A 1056 -10.61 19.06 24.54
CA LYS A 1056 -10.01 19.61 25.78
C LYS A 1056 -10.25 18.57 26.88
N ARG A 1057 -9.19 18.14 27.56
CA ARG A 1057 -9.33 17.23 28.71
C ARG A 1057 -10.33 17.87 29.69
N PRO A 1058 -11.31 17.12 30.20
CA PRO A 1058 -12.11 17.63 31.31
C PRO A 1058 -11.15 18.05 32.42
N HIS A 1059 -11.41 19.20 33.04
CA HIS A 1059 -10.62 19.68 34.18
C HIS A 1059 -10.48 18.51 35.16
N LYS A 1060 -9.23 18.16 35.51
CA LYS A 1060 -8.98 17.23 36.61
C LYS A 1060 -9.73 17.77 37.82
N GLN A 1061 -10.77 17.08 38.25
CA GLN A 1061 -11.35 17.29 39.56
C GLN A 1061 -10.22 17.03 40.55
N LEU A 1062 -9.85 18.06 41.31
CA LEU A 1062 -8.91 17.91 42.42
C LEU A 1062 -9.55 16.91 43.38
N ASP A 1063 -8.94 15.74 43.55
CA ASP A 1063 -9.31 14.82 44.62
C ASP A 1063 -9.04 15.53 45.95
N LEU A 1064 -10.13 15.99 46.56
CA LEU A 1064 -10.14 16.75 47.80
C LEU A 1064 -10.19 15.86 49.05
N PHE A 1065 -9.86 14.58 48.93
CA PHE A 1065 -9.80 13.65 50.06
C PHE A 1065 -8.61 12.71 49.94
N LYS A 1066 -7.51 13.12 50.58
CA LYS A 1066 -6.53 12.20 51.17
C LYS A 1066 -6.85 12.08 52.66
N TRP A 1067 -7.09 10.86 53.12
CA TRP A 1067 -6.76 10.38 54.46
C TRP A 1067 -6.22 8.97 54.33
#